data_AF-A0A4S1DV22-F1
#
_entry.id   AF-A0A4S1DV22-F1
#
_cell.length_a   1.000
_cell.length_b   1.000
_cell.length_c   1.000
_cell.angle_alpha   90.00
_cell.angle_beta   90.00
_cell.angle_gamma   90.00
#
_symmetry.space_group_name_H-M   'P 1'
#
loop_
_entity.id
_entity.type
_entity.pdbx_description
1 polymer ?
#
loop_
_entity_poly.entity_id
_entity_poly.type
_entity_poly.pdbx_seq_one_letter_code
_entity_poly.pdbx_strand_id
1 'polypeptide(L)'
;MFKLKTLYFISGILFVALLYTGLTERKKYTTSNKVIWSKKNITWDNFTKVEKKEKDYVATINYGIYCPESISWLDSDVYAYMDPDKSEKLADSMLDDQVLIHEQYHFNITEYHTRLLRKEIVKLGKDKINDKTLDSLFNKYYSENELMQLEYDSVTDHSVIVEKQRYWEMKIDDLLRQTAYFQNTDIHSYYQYDTGDTKYFRKIYRTFNNDILHSFPIYEENTKYGESYKIVEKGNEVIVYFFKNGVLKNGGAFNTAKVSIKKNKELTEIKYFNPNNTLNDGLDFCIYKRYNKANKKVGHYYNSKEERISVNKIYQIESKIDPQGCYITSYYDINLKSIKNKYGIHYKKNTLDSLGRTIELDFFDSNNIPKNDIDFVSKVIKEYDSNHQLIGYKEYDESGTFAKHLYSYNSKYEYDERGNLKRNINLNQDSEIAPNKDGISIYTYTYDLYDNRTSSKRFNKFNDPVLGVDDYHMELEKFDKKGRTLFYGKYYPGYVLSFNDEKWGASKYNYLNDSIVYVRNVDVFNDVFNDNSGVAILKKHLDKKNRVKKLIYLDTNNNYAQTKDEIVEFQYLYDNRGNKTQESTLDSLGNLKEFQADVAIVKWDYDLNNNKIKTTYYNSSSELANANQNVTYNTYKYNNKNQLIERANFNKNMEPKILDGFFKRKFILSVTGRDSIILNYNTNNKLVKGVCKTVYIYNKYDNNTSESFFNKNNEPALNDSGVSSIKYYYNSKQQYIGYAYFDENGKKTNNIDGISSNNQTLNELGYVVYDTYFDKNDKPVIGPEGYYKKEYKWNEKGETIKIRTFGTNNKLIEDKSGVAQYLYTIQNSGLIKSVKRYDRNGRLTNNIDGIAESHYTSYLNGLYYLEKELDYLGNEISKDSIQ
;
A
#
# COMPACT_ATOMS: atom_id res chain seq x y z
N MET A 1 -23.23 23.16 38.34
CA MET A 1 -24.20 24.06 37.66
C MET A 1 -23.89 25.56 37.75
N PHE A 2 -22.98 26.03 38.63
CA PHE A 2 -22.59 27.46 38.70
C PHE A 2 -21.35 27.85 37.86
N LYS A 3 -20.66 26.90 37.23
CA LYS A 3 -19.52 27.16 36.31
C LYS A 3 -19.92 27.39 34.84
N LEU A 4 -21.17 27.13 34.47
CA LEU A 4 -21.62 27.26 33.07
C LEU A 4 -21.99 28.70 32.66
N LYS A 5 -22.31 29.59 33.61
CA LYS A 5 -22.72 30.98 33.27
C LYS A 5 -21.54 31.95 33.11
N THR A 6 -20.37 31.65 33.67
CA THR A 6 -19.18 32.50 33.54
C THR A 6 -18.43 32.26 32.22
N LEU A 7 -18.55 31.07 31.60
CA LEU A 7 -17.95 30.77 30.29
C LEU A 7 -18.60 31.57 29.15
N TYR A 8 -19.93 31.78 29.18
CA TYR A 8 -20.63 32.60 28.18
C TYR A 8 -20.34 34.10 28.30
N PHE A 9 -19.85 34.56 29.47
CA PHE A 9 -19.52 35.96 29.68
C PHE A 9 -18.11 36.30 29.19
N ILE A 10 -17.20 35.33 29.21
CA ILE A 10 -15.84 35.44 28.66
C ILE A 10 -15.85 35.29 27.13
N SER A 11 -16.75 34.47 26.57
CA SER A 11 -16.99 34.43 25.11
C SER A 11 -17.64 35.72 24.57
N GLY A 12 -18.24 36.54 25.44
CA GLY A 12 -18.87 37.82 25.09
C GLY A 12 -17.90 39.00 24.97
N ILE A 13 -16.70 38.91 25.54
CA ILE A 13 -15.73 40.02 25.52
C ILE A 13 -14.74 39.90 24.33
N LEU A 14 -14.48 38.68 23.86
CA LEU A 14 -13.96 38.43 22.51
C LEU A 14 -14.88 39.02 21.42
N PHE A 15 -16.17 39.20 21.73
CA PHE A 15 -17.16 39.78 20.82
C PHE A 15 -17.03 41.31 20.67
N VAL A 16 -16.42 42.04 21.61
CA VAL A 16 -16.39 43.53 21.58
C VAL A 16 -15.05 44.08 21.08
N ALA A 17 -13.95 43.35 21.22
CA ALA A 17 -12.66 43.76 20.64
C ALA A 17 -12.50 43.41 19.14
N LEU A 18 -13.24 42.41 18.63
CA LEU A 18 -13.29 42.08 17.20
C LEU A 18 -14.30 42.93 16.40
N LEU A 19 -15.23 43.64 17.07
CA LEU A 19 -16.28 44.45 16.42
C LEU A 19 -15.87 45.90 16.09
N TYR A 20 -14.66 46.36 16.42
CA TYR A 20 -14.27 47.75 16.19
C TYR A 20 -13.06 47.97 15.27
N THR A 21 -12.82 47.10 14.28
CA THR A 21 -12.13 47.46 13.01
C THR A 21 -12.61 46.64 11.80
N GLY A 22 -13.87 46.18 11.79
CA GLY A 22 -14.43 45.35 10.73
C GLY A 22 -15.50 46.05 9.89
N LEU A 23 -15.31 47.33 9.55
CA LEU A 23 -16.04 47.88 8.40
C LEU A 23 -15.60 47.08 7.17
N THR A 24 -16.55 46.40 6.56
CA THR A 24 -16.44 45.65 5.30
C THR A 24 -16.06 46.59 4.17
N GLU A 25 -14.78 46.90 4.04
CA GLU A 25 -14.20 47.53 2.87
C GLU A 25 -13.04 46.67 2.38
N ARG A 26 -13.17 46.13 1.17
CA ARG A 26 -12.06 45.55 0.39
C ARG A 26 -11.14 46.69 -0.09
N LYS A 27 -10.53 47.41 0.85
CA LYS A 27 -9.58 48.47 0.48
C LYS A 27 -8.30 47.86 -0.06
N LYS A 28 -7.86 48.40 -1.20
CA LYS A 28 -6.52 48.17 -1.77
C LYS A 28 -5.49 48.79 -0.83
N TYR A 29 -5.05 48.04 0.17
CA TYR A 29 -4.01 48.49 1.08
C TYR A 29 -2.64 48.39 0.39
N THR A 30 -1.90 49.49 0.41
CA THR A 30 -0.47 49.51 0.10
C THR A 30 0.27 48.55 1.03
N THR A 31 1.01 47.63 0.44
CA THR A 31 1.86 46.63 1.09
C THR A 31 2.99 47.26 1.91
N SER A 32 3.37 46.64 3.03
CA SER A 32 4.80 46.34 3.17
C SER A 32 5.17 45.08 3.95
N ASN A 33 4.38 44.54 4.88
CA ASN A 33 4.91 43.47 5.79
C ASN A 33 4.13 42.14 5.88
N LYS A 34 3.04 41.92 5.14
CA LYS A 34 2.27 40.66 5.25
C LYS A 34 3.08 39.43 4.82
N VAL A 35 2.98 38.35 5.58
CA VAL A 35 3.59 37.05 5.28
C VAL A 35 2.58 36.17 4.56
N ILE A 36 2.83 35.83 3.29
CA ILE A 36 2.00 34.90 2.51
C ILE A 36 2.28 33.46 2.95
N TRP A 37 1.27 32.59 2.99
CA TRP A 37 1.45 31.23 3.47
C TRP A 37 2.53 30.45 2.72
N SER A 38 3.34 29.74 3.50
CA SER A 38 4.14 28.61 3.02
C SER A 38 4.11 27.50 4.05
N LYS A 39 4.61 26.32 3.69
CA LYS A 39 4.58 25.15 4.57
C LYS A 39 5.31 25.33 5.91
N LYS A 40 6.29 26.25 5.97
CA LYS A 40 7.03 26.63 7.19
C LYS A 40 7.63 28.03 7.00
N ASN A 41 6.94 29.09 7.42
CA ASN A 41 7.48 30.45 7.35
C ASN A 41 7.08 31.38 8.49
N ILE A 42 6.39 30.88 9.53
CA ILE A 42 6.22 31.66 10.75
C ILE A 42 7.34 31.32 11.72
N THR A 43 7.99 32.36 12.21
CA THR A 43 9.02 32.34 13.25
C THR A 43 8.66 33.41 14.29
N TRP A 44 9.28 33.36 15.46
CA TRP A 44 9.06 34.39 16.47
C TRP A 44 9.42 35.80 15.99
N ASP A 45 10.23 35.97 14.95
CA ASP A 45 10.56 37.29 14.38
C ASP A 45 9.37 37.92 13.64
N ASN A 46 8.34 37.13 13.33
CA ASN A 46 7.10 37.63 12.71
C ASN A 46 6.10 38.18 13.74
N PHE A 47 6.41 38.18 15.04
CA PHE A 47 5.50 38.65 16.08
C PHE A 47 6.06 39.87 16.81
N THR A 48 5.22 40.90 16.91
CA THR A 48 5.48 42.12 17.67
C THR A 48 5.52 41.82 19.17
N LYS A 49 6.54 42.31 19.86
CA LYS A 49 6.68 42.14 21.31
C LYS A 49 5.73 43.10 22.04
N VAL A 50 4.99 42.59 23.02
CA VAL A 50 4.11 43.38 23.89
C VAL A 50 4.42 43.11 25.37
N GLU A 51 4.22 44.12 26.21
CA GLU A 51 4.50 44.02 27.66
C GLU A 51 3.43 43.25 28.44
N LYS A 52 2.18 43.25 27.95
CA LYS A 52 1.04 42.61 28.60
C LYS A 52 0.12 41.96 27.57
N LYS A 53 -0.38 40.78 27.91
CA LYS A 53 -1.48 40.08 27.23
C LYS A 53 -2.50 39.63 28.28
N GLU A 54 -3.67 39.18 27.83
CA GLU A 54 -4.65 38.56 28.70
C GLU A 54 -4.05 37.37 29.46
N LYS A 55 -4.61 37.11 30.64
CA LYS A 55 -4.10 36.06 31.54
C LYS A 55 -4.10 34.72 30.80
N ASP A 56 -2.98 34.01 30.87
CA ASP A 56 -2.73 32.67 30.29
C ASP A 56 -2.38 32.62 28.78
N TYR A 57 -2.32 33.76 28.08
CA TYR A 57 -1.87 33.82 26.67
C TYR A 57 -0.46 34.38 26.50
N VAL A 58 0.42 33.67 25.78
CA VAL A 58 1.81 34.10 25.52
C VAL A 58 2.07 34.57 24.09
N ALA A 59 1.21 34.20 23.13
CA ALA A 59 1.26 34.62 21.74
C ALA A 59 -0.15 34.72 21.14
N THR A 60 -0.29 35.44 20.02
CA THR A 60 -1.49 35.46 19.18
C THR A 60 -1.09 35.78 17.75
N ILE A 61 -1.49 34.96 16.80
CA ILE A 61 -1.34 35.22 15.37
C ILE A 61 -2.53 36.00 14.80
N ASN A 62 -2.25 36.99 13.95
CA ASN A 62 -3.26 37.58 13.08
C ASN A 62 -3.16 36.98 11.67
N TYR A 63 -4.18 36.24 11.26
CA TYR A 63 -4.29 35.63 9.93
C TYR A 63 -5.48 36.20 9.15
N GLY A 64 -5.48 35.99 7.83
CA GLY A 64 -6.62 36.31 6.99
C GLY A 64 -6.54 35.68 5.61
N ILE A 65 -7.68 35.71 4.91
CA ILE A 65 -7.79 35.32 3.50
C ILE A 65 -7.80 36.60 2.67
N TYR A 66 -6.87 36.72 1.72
CA TYR A 66 -6.95 37.71 0.67
C TYR A 66 -7.73 37.14 -0.52
N CYS A 67 -8.74 37.88 -0.96
CA CYS A 67 -9.50 37.60 -2.17
C CYS A 67 -9.85 38.95 -2.81
N PRO A 68 -9.51 39.21 -4.08
CA PRO A 68 -9.74 40.49 -4.71
C PRO A 68 -11.22 40.76 -4.96
N GLU A 69 -11.58 42.01 -5.28
CA GLU A 69 -12.96 42.37 -5.62
C GLU A 69 -13.46 41.67 -6.89
N SER A 70 -12.56 41.55 -7.86
CA SER A 70 -12.77 40.85 -9.12
C SER A 70 -11.46 40.14 -9.51
N ILE A 71 -11.57 38.98 -10.14
CA ILE A 71 -10.41 38.28 -10.70
C ILE A 71 -10.08 38.94 -12.04
N SER A 72 -8.89 39.52 -12.13
CA SER A 72 -8.43 40.25 -13.32
C SER A 72 -6.96 40.00 -13.59
N TRP A 73 -6.50 40.40 -14.78
CA TRP A 73 -5.08 40.34 -15.14
C TRP A 73 -4.16 41.16 -14.22
N LEU A 74 -4.71 42.14 -13.49
CA LEU A 74 -3.95 42.96 -12.54
C LEU A 74 -3.92 42.35 -11.14
N ASP A 75 -4.89 41.52 -10.81
CA ASP A 75 -5.02 40.88 -9.51
C ASP A 75 -5.94 39.65 -9.60
N SER A 76 -5.32 38.47 -9.52
CA SER A 76 -5.96 37.16 -9.60
C SER A 76 -5.56 36.27 -8.43
N ASP A 77 -4.81 36.81 -7.47
CA ASP A 77 -4.23 36.07 -6.37
C ASP A 77 -5.25 35.90 -5.24
N VAL A 78 -5.44 34.66 -4.79
CA VAL A 78 -6.24 34.33 -3.61
C VAL A 78 -5.37 33.53 -2.64
N TYR A 79 -5.00 34.14 -1.51
CA TYR A 79 -3.98 33.60 -0.61
C TYR A 79 -4.29 33.80 0.86
N ALA A 80 -3.80 32.87 1.68
CA ALA A 80 -3.74 33.06 3.13
C ALA A 80 -2.54 33.94 3.48
N TYR A 81 -2.74 34.87 4.40
CA TYR A 81 -1.68 35.72 4.94
C TYR A 81 -1.69 35.77 6.46
N MET A 82 -0.53 36.13 7.02
CA MET A 82 -0.34 36.54 8.40
C MET A 82 0.14 38.00 8.42
N ASP A 83 -0.35 38.78 9.37
CA ASP A 83 0.00 40.20 9.56
C ASP A 83 0.94 40.36 10.77
N PRO A 84 2.26 40.55 10.57
CA PRO A 84 3.22 40.65 11.68
C PRO A 84 2.95 41.82 12.63
N ASP A 85 2.41 42.92 12.10
CA ASP A 85 2.17 44.14 12.87
C ASP A 85 0.98 43.98 13.84
N LYS A 86 0.16 42.93 13.63
CA LYS A 86 -1.00 42.57 14.47
C LYS A 86 -0.84 41.23 15.18
N SER A 87 0.28 40.54 14.92
CA SER A 87 0.62 39.29 15.58
C SER A 87 1.53 39.61 16.76
N GLU A 88 1.19 39.14 17.95
CA GLU A 88 1.81 39.58 19.20
C GLU A 88 2.44 38.42 19.97
N LYS A 89 3.54 38.69 20.69
CA LYS A 89 4.14 37.78 21.68
C LYS A 89 4.54 38.53 22.95
N LEU A 90 4.44 37.88 24.11
CA LEU A 90 4.89 38.45 25.39
C LEU A 90 6.42 38.61 25.40
N ALA A 91 6.89 39.75 25.90
CA ALA A 91 8.33 40.07 25.95
C ALA A 91 9.11 39.21 26.96
N ASP A 92 8.49 38.86 28.09
CA ASP A 92 9.13 38.22 29.24
C ASP A 92 8.78 36.72 29.40
N SER A 93 8.12 36.11 28.42
CA SER A 93 7.78 34.68 28.47
C SER A 93 8.89 33.82 27.87
N MET A 94 9.20 32.67 28.50
CA MET A 94 9.88 31.58 27.79
C MET A 94 8.95 31.07 26.69
N LEU A 95 9.25 31.43 25.45
CA LEU A 95 8.48 31.01 24.28
C LEU A 95 8.85 29.57 23.92
N ASP A 96 7.89 28.67 24.06
CA ASP A 96 8.02 27.25 23.71
C ASP A 96 7.79 27.03 22.20
N ASP A 97 8.50 26.07 21.63
CA ASP A 97 8.32 25.60 20.26
C ASP A 97 6.89 25.08 20.03
N GLN A 98 6.24 24.49 21.04
CA GLN A 98 4.85 24.01 20.93
C GLN A 98 3.85 25.15 20.67
N VAL A 99 4.06 26.32 21.26
CA VAL A 99 3.22 27.50 21.02
C VAL A 99 3.45 28.00 19.59
N LEU A 100 4.69 28.08 19.13
CA LEU A 100 4.97 28.51 17.74
C LEU A 100 4.34 27.55 16.72
N ILE A 101 4.38 26.24 16.99
CA ILE A 101 3.70 25.23 16.17
C ILE A 101 2.20 25.47 16.17
N HIS A 102 1.59 25.77 17.32
CA HIS A 102 0.17 26.09 17.43
C HIS A 102 -0.22 27.27 16.52
N GLU A 103 0.50 28.40 16.62
CA GLU A 103 0.28 29.58 15.78
C GLU A 103 0.46 29.27 14.27
N GLN A 104 1.44 28.44 13.93
CA GLN A 104 1.63 27.99 12.55
C GLN A 104 0.46 27.14 12.05
N TYR A 105 -0.22 26.38 12.91
CA TYR A 105 -1.37 25.57 12.51
C TYR A 105 -2.66 26.36 12.38
N HIS A 106 -2.84 27.46 13.11
CA HIS A 106 -3.85 28.46 12.76
C HIS A 106 -3.66 28.96 11.32
N PHE A 107 -2.42 29.28 10.94
CA PHE A 107 -2.14 29.72 9.57
C PHE A 107 -2.39 28.62 8.53
N ASN A 108 -2.11 27.36 8.88
CA ASN A 108 -2.39 26.20 8.02
C ASN A 108 -3.89 25.95 7.83
N ILE A 109 -4.72 26.20 8.85
CA ILE A 109 -6.18 26.16 8.74
C ILE A 109 -6.67 27.21 7.74
N THR A 110 -6.17 28.45 7.85
CA THR A 110 -6.50 29.53 6.91
C THR A 110 -6.09 29.21 5.48
N GLU A 111 -4.91 28.63 5.27
CA GLU A 111 -4.52 28.15 3.95
C GLU A 111 -5.49 27.07 3.46
N TYR A 112 -5.84 26.07 4.27
CA TYR A 112 -6.76 25.01 3.86
C TYR A 112 -8.08 25.58 3.33
N HIS A 113 -8.73 26.50 4.05
CA HIS A 113 -9.96 27.14 3.58
C HIS A 113 -9.74 28.04 2.36
N THR A 114 -8.59 28.70 2.26
CA THR A 114 -8.18 29.44 1.06
C THR A 114 -8.07 28.52 -0.16
N ARG A 115 -7.55 27.29 -0.01
CA ARG A 115 -7.51 26.29 -1.09
C ARG A 115 -8.90 25.85 -1.52
N LEU A 116 -9.82 25.70 -0.58
CA LEU A 116 -11.22 25.36 -0.88
C LEU A 116 -11.91 26.51 -1.63
N LEU A 117 -11.66 27.76 -1.24
CA LEU A 117 -12.11 28.94 -1.97
C LEU A 117 -11.57 28.94 -3.41
N ARG A 118 -10.26 28.77 -3.60
CA ARG A 118 -9.65 28.65 -4.93
C ARG A 118 -10.24 27.52 -5.74
N LYS A 119 -10.46 26.35 -5.12
CA LYS A 119 -11.07 25.19 -5.76
C LYS A 119 -12.46 25.50 -6.32
N GLU A 120 -13.34 26.14 -5.55
CA GLU A 120 -14.68 26.47 -6.04
C GLU A 120 -14.66 27.59 -7.09
N ILE A 121 -13.78 28.60 -6.95
CA ILE A 121 -13.58 29.64 -8.00
C ILE A 121 -13.18 28.99 -9.32
N VAL A 122 -12.15 28.13 -9.30
CA VAL A 122 -11.63 27.43 -10.48
C VAL A 122 -12.69 26.51 -11.10
N LYS A 123 -13.47 25.81 -10.27
CA LYS A 123 -14.53 24.89 -10.73
C LYS A 123 -15.71 25.63 -11.37
N LEU A 124 -16.07 26.81 -10.89
CA LEU A 124 -17.12 27.63 -11.50
C LEU A 124 -16.70 28.16 -12.87
N GLY A 125 -15.41 28.46 -13.04
CA GLY A 125 -14.85 29.02 -14.27
C GLY A 125 -15.14 30.50 -14.43
N LYS A 126 -14.36 31.14 -15.31
CA LYS A 126 -14.38 32.60 -15.53
C LYS A 126 -15.77 33.17 -15.80
N ASP A 127 -16.56 32.49 -16.63
CA ASP A 127 -17.88 32.99 -17.08
C ASP A 127 -18.92 33.08 -15.96
N LYS A 128 -18.74 32.35 -14.86
CA LYS A 128 -19.68 32.31 -13.73
C LYS A 128 -19.24 33.15 -12.54
N ILE A 129 -18.01 33.67 -12.56
CA ILE A 129 -17.45 34.46 -11.46
C ILE A 129 -17.70 35.95 -11.70
N ASN A 130 -18.31 36.60 -10.71
CA ASN A 130 -18.53 38.03 -10.59
C ASN A 130 -18.44 38.45 -9.12
N ASP A 131 -18.45 39.76 -8.85
CA ASP A 131 -18.24 40.31 -7.50
C ASP A 131 -19.17 39.67 -6.46
N LYS A 132 -20.47 39.49 -6.77
CA LYS A 132 -21.45 38.88 -5.86
C LYS A 132 -21.17 37.41 -5.57
N THR A 133 -20.77 36.64 -6.59
CA THR A 133 -20.44 35.22 -6.40
C THR A 133 -19.14 35.08 -5.63
N LEU A 134 -18.16 35.94 -5.90
CA LEU A 134 -16.88 35.96 -5.19
C LEU A 134 -17.06 36.38 -3.73
N ASP A 135 -17.91 37.38 -3.44
CA ASP A 135 -18.35 37.76 -2.08
C ASP A 135 -18.96 36.58 -1.33
N SER A 136 -19.90 35.89 -1.97
CA SER A 136 -20.60 34.74 -1.37
C SER A 136 -19.62 33.62 -1.03
N LEU A 137 -18.72 33.28 -1.95
CA LEU A 137 -17.69 32.26 -1.71
C LEU A 137 -16.70 32.67 -0.63
N PHE A 138 -16.24 33.92 -0.65
CA PHE A 138 -15.35 34.46 0.38
C PHE A 138 -15.99 34.37 1.77
N ASN A 139 -17.21 34.89 1.92
CA ASN A 139 -17.92 34.88 3.20
C ASN A 139 -18.16 33.46 3.72
N LYS A 140 -18.48 32.51 2.81
CA LYS A 140 -18.62 31.09 3.16
C LYS A 140 -17.31 30.54 3.74
N TYR A 141 -16.20 30.66 3.02
CA TYR A 141 -14.93 30.06 3.44
C TYR A 141 -14.25 30.80 4.59
N TYR A 142 -14.51 32.10 4.73
CA TYR A 142 -14.17 32.86 5.93
C TYR A 142 -14.92 32.31 7.15
N SER A 143 -16.24 32.09 7.04
CA SER A 143 -17.04 31.54 8.14
C SER A 143 -16.62 30.11 8.50
N GLU A 144 -16.36 29.26 7.51
CA GLU A 144 -15.87 27.89 7.74
C GLU A 144 -14.48 27.89 8.41
N ASN A 145 -13.58 28.81 8.02
CA ASN A 145 -12.30 29.02 8.68
C ASN A 145 -12.49 29.33 10.16
N GLU A 146 -13.30 30.34 10.49
CA GLU A 146 -13.52 30.73 11.89
C GLU A 146 -14.07 29.58 12.75
N LEU A 147 -14.99 28.78 12.21
CA LEU A 147 -15.52 27.61 12.92
C LEU A 147 -14.44 26.56 13.20
N MET A 148 -13.54 26.30 12.26
CA MET A 148 -12.46 25.33 12.43
C MET A 148 -11.38 25.84 13.40
N GLN A 149 -11.11 27.15 13.41
CA GLN A 149 -10.19 27.77 14.38
C GLN A 149 -10.71 27.61 15.81
N LEU A 150 -11.99 27.93 16.04
CA LEU A 150 -12.64 27.75 17.35
C LEU A 150 -12.62 26.29 17.83
N GLU A 151 -12.83 25.34 16.91
CA GLU A 151 -12.74 23.90 17.23
C GLU A 151 -11.30 23.51 17.61
N TYR A 152 -10.30 24.01 16.87
CA TYR A 152 -8.89 23.74 17.13
C TYR A 152 -8.46 24.27 18.51
N ASP A 153 -8.77 25.52 18.85
CA ASP A 153 -8.46 26.11 20.15
C ASP A 153 -9.14 25.38 21.29
N SER A 154 -10.44 25.11 21.14
CA SER A 154 -11.22 24.44 22.17
C SER A 154 -10.73 23.02 22.46
N VAL A 155 -10.26 22.28 21.44
CA VAL A 155 -9.85 20.88 21.59
C VAL A 155 -8.41 20.76 22.08
N THR A 156 -7.55 21.72 21.69
CA THR A 156 -6.15 21.75 22.12
C THR A 156 -5.93 22.52 23.42
N ASP A 157 -6.96 23.21 23.91
CA ASP A 157 -6.87 24.17 25.01
C ASP A 157 -5.73 25.17 24.76
N HIS A 158 -5.75 25.82 23.59
CA HIS A 158 -4.75 26.80 23.17
C HIS A 158 -3.31 26.30 23.35
N SER A 159 -3.01 25.13 22.77
CA SER A 159 -1.73 24.40 22.85
C SER A 159 -1.38 23.65 24.14
N VAL A 160 -2.19 23.77 25.20
CA VAL A 160 -1.93 23.10 26.48
C VAL A 160 -1.99 21.56 26.36
N ILE A 161 -2.88 21.03 25.52
CA ILE A 161 -3.06 19.58 25.31
C ILE A 161 -2.28 19.12 24.07
N VAL A 162 -0.98 18.85 24.24
CA VAL A 162 -0.01 18.49 23.18
C VAL A 162 -0.47 17.31 22.32
N GLU A 163 -1.05 16.25 22.89
CA GLU A 163 -1.56 15.11 22.11
C GLU A 163 -2.70 15.51 21.16
N LYS A 164 -3.61 16.36 21.63
CA LYS A 164 -4.72 16.86 20.81
C LYS A 164 -4.22 17.81 19.74
N GLN A 165 -3.25 18.66 20.08
CA GLN A 165 -2.56 19.49 19.11
C GLN A 165 -1.94 18.61 18.03
N ARG A 166 -1.16 17.59 18.37
CA ARG A 166 -0.51 16.70 17.39
C ARG A 166 -1.49 15.96 16.49
N TYR A 167 -2.62 15.50 17.03
CA TYR A 167 -3.71 14.95 16.23
C TYR A 167 -4.20 15.95 15.17
N TRP A 168 -4.44 17.20 15.58
CA TRP A 168 -4.88 18.25 14.68
C TRP A 168 -3.81 18.62 13.66
N GLU A 169 -2.54 18.66 14.04
CA GLU A 169 -1.43 18.87 13.12
C GLU A 169 -1.50 17.88 11.96
N MET A 170 -1.67 16.59 12.27
CA MET A 170 -1.78 15.51 11.29
C MET A 170 -3.06 15.60 10.46
N LYS A 171 -4.18 15.96 11.09
CA LYS A 171 -5.48 16.20 10.41
C LYS A 171 -5.35 17.32 9.38
N ILE A 172 -4.82 18.48 9.77
CA ILE A 172 -4.65 19.65 8.91
C ILE A 172 -3.62 19.36 7.81
N ASP A 173 -2.50 18.71 8.14
CA ASP A 173 -1.51 18.23 7.17
C ASP A 173 -2.14 17.33 6.08
N ASP A 174 -3.12 16.51 6.46
CA ASP A 174 -3.86 15.65 5.55
C ASP A 174 -4.84 16.43 4.67
N LEU A 175 -5.57 17.38 5.25
CA LEU A 175 -6.47 18.26 4.52
C LEU A 175 -5.71 19.11 3.48
N LEU A 176 -4.51 19.61 3.84
CA LEU A 176 -3.63 20.32 2.91
C LEU A 176 -3.10 19.41 1.80
N ARG A 177 -2.81 18.13 2.06
CA ARG A 177 -2.46 17.15 1.00
C ARG A 177 -3.62 16.91 0.05
N GLN A 178 -4.83 16.74 0.56
CA GLN A 178 -6.04 16.53 -0.26
C GLN A 178 -6.35 17.72 -1.18
N THR A 179 -5.87 18.91 -0.83
CA THR A 179 -6.08 20.15 -1.59
C THR A 179 -4.80 20.64 -2.29
N ALA A 180 -3.74 19.83 -2.36
CA ALA A 180 -2.42 20.26 -2.84
C ALA A 180 -2.40 20.81 -4.27
N TYR A 181 -3.32 20.36 -5.15
CA TYR A 181 -3.46 20.94 -6.49
C TYR A 181 -3.76 22.44 -6.44
N PHE A 182 -4.58 22.83 -5.47
CA PHE A 182 -4.93 24.21 -5.18
C PHE A 182 -3.88 24.81 -4.23
N GLN A 183 -2.59 24.75 -4.54
CA GLN A 183 -1.56 25.49 -3.77
C GLN A 183 -1.15 26.81 -4.43
N ASN A 184 -1.24 26.94 -5.75
CA ASN A 184 -0.86 28.19 -6.43
C ASN A 184 -1.91 29.29 -6.18
N THR A 185 -1.46 30.45 -5.74
CA THR A 185 -2.34 31.56 -5.33
C THR A 185 -3.04 32.20 -6.53
N ASP A 186 -2.37 32.22 -7.67
CA ASP A 186 -2.88 32.80 -8.91
C ASP A 186 -3.95 31.91 -9.56
N ILE A 187 -5.19 32.41 -9.62
CA ILE A 187 -6.33 31.73 -10.25
C ILE A 187 -6.09 31.50 -11.75
N HIS A 188 -5.40 32.40 -12.46
CA HIS A 188 -5.12 32.24 -13.90
C HIS A 188 -4.15 31.09 -14.20
N SER A 189 -3.43 30.58 -13.20
CA SER A 189 -2.57 29.41 -13.37
C SER A 189 -3.32 28.09 -13.56
N TYR A 190 -4.62 28.08 -13.26
CA TYR A 190 -5.51 26.93 -13.41
C TYR A 190 -6.24 26.97 -14.74
N TYR A 191 -5.86 26.07 -15.65
CA TYR A 191 -6.50 26.00 -16.97
C TYR A 191 -8.04 25.88 -16.88
N GLN A 192 -8.57 25.17 -15.88
CA GLN A 192 -10.01 24.99 -15.70
C GLN A 192 -10.76 26.32 -15.49
N TYR A 193 -10.08 27.40 -15.10
CA TYR A 193 -10.68 28.72 -14.92
C TYR A 193 -10.84 29.50 -16.24
N ASP A 194 -9.76 29.65 -17.03
CA ASP A 194 -9.78 30.46 -18.27
C ASP A 194 -10.13 29.67 -19.54
N THR A 195 -9.87 28.36 -19.58
CA THR A 195 -10.25 27.46 -20.70
C THR A 195 -9.77 27.86 -22.11
N GLY A 196 -8.55 28.39 -22.26
CA GLY A 196 -7.95 28.72 -23.57
C GLY A 196 -7.43 27.50 -24.35
N ASP A 197 -6.97 27.67 -25.60
CA ASP A 197 -6.41 26.54 -26.37
C ASP A 197 -5.08 26.03 -25.81
N THR A 198 -4.91 24.71 -25.69
CA THR A 198 -3.64 24.09 -25.32
C THR A 198 -3.34 22.82 -26.13
N LYS A 199 -2.06 22.48 -26.18
CA LYS A 199 -1.54 21.21 -26.71
C LYS A 199 -1.05 20.28 -25.61
N TYR A 200 -1.17 20.68 -24.34
CA TYR A 200 -0.63 19.96 -23.20
C TYR A 200 -1.74 19.38 -22.32
N PHE A 201 -1.59 18.11 -21.93
CA PHE A 201 -2.62 17.34 -21.22
C PHE A 201 -1.98 16.47 -20.12
N ARG A 202 -2.70 16.21 -19.02
CA ARG A 202 -2.22 15.27 -17.99
C ARG A 202 -2.42 13.82 -18.37
N LYS A 203 -3.52 13.50 -19.05
CA LYS A 203 -3.88 12.13 -19.40
C LYS A 203 -4.15 12.00 -20.88
N ILE A 204 -3.74 10.87 -21.43
CA ILE A 204 -4.04 10.45 -22.79
C ILE A 204 -4.50 9.00 -22.79
N TYR A 205 -5.32 8.65 -23.77
CA TYR A 205 -5.86 7.31 -23.94
C TYR A 205 -5.79 6.92 -25.41
N ARG A 206 -5.44 5.67 -25.65
CA ARG A 206 -5.37 5.11 -27.01
C ARG A 206 -6.60 4.27 -27.29
N THR A 207 -7.33 4.60 -28.34
CA THR A 207 -8.49 3.82 -28.79
C THR A 207 -8.05 2.52 -29.48
N PHE A 208 -8.98 1.61 -29.74
CA PHE A 208 -8.71 0.41 -30.55
C PHE A 208 -8.15 0.78 -31.94
N ASN A 209 -8.58 1.92 -32.48
CA ASN A 209 -8.14 2.42 -33.79
C ASN A 209 -6.84 3.23 -33.74
N ASN A 210 -6.16 3.29 -32.59
CA ASN A 210 -4.94 4.08 -32.36
C ASN A 210 -5.15 5.59 -32.46
N ASP A 211 -6.39 6.05 -32.30
CA ASP A 211 -6.66 7.47 -32.12
C ASP A 211 -6.28 7.87 -30.68
N ILE A 212 -5.84 9.11 -30.51
CA ILE A 212 -5.45 9.65 -29.20
C ILE A 212 -6.59 10.48 -28.66
N LEU A 213 -7.16 10.02 -27.55
CA LEU A 213 -8.03 10.82 -26.71
C LEU A 213 -7.19 11.47 -25.61
N HIS A 214 -7.60 12.63 -25.11
CA HIS A 214 -6.85 13.38 -24.13
C HIS A 214 -7.78 14.09 -23.16
N SER A 215 -7.35 14.28 -21.92
CA SER A 215 -8.11 14.97 -20.89
C SER A 215 -7.19 15.68 -19.90
N PHE A 216 -7.79 16.52 -19.06
CA PHE A 216 -7.09 17.38 -18.10
C PHE A 216 -6.06 18.29 -18.79
N PRO A 217 -6.53 19.23 -19.63
CA PRO A 217 -5.68 20.22 -20.28
C PRO A 217 -4.93 21.08 -19.25
N ILE A 218 -3.71 21.48 -19.63
CA ILE A 218 -2.82 22.31 -18.80
C ILE A 218 -2.07 23.32 -19.66
N TYR A 219 -1.53 24.35 -19.02
CA TYR A 219 -0.52 25.20 -19.61
C TYR A 219 0.87 24.53 -19.66
N GLU A 220 1.74 25.01 -20.54
CA GLU A 220 3.08 24.43 -20.77
C GLU A 220 3.96 24.51 -19.51
N GLU A 221 3.91 25.61 -18.78
CA GLU A 221 4.64 25.84 -17.53
C GLU A 221 4.27 24.83 -16.44
N ASN A 222 3.09 24.21 -16.53
CA ASN A 222 2.62 23.19 -15.60
C ASN A 222 3.16 21.78 -15.91
N THR A 223 3.84 21.58 -17.05
CA THR A 223 4.53 20.31 -17.38
C THR A 223 5.63 19.96 -16.37
N LYS A 224 6.15 20.96 -15.62
CA LYS A 224 7.14 20.79 -14.54
C LYS A 224 6.68 19.91 -13.37
N TYR A 225 5.39 19.61 -13.28
CA TYR A 225 4.77 18.88 -12.18
C TYR A 225 4.18 17.55 -12.65
N GLY A 226 4.82 16.43 -12.34
CA GLY A 226 4.25 15.11 -12.59
C GLY A 226 4.23 14.72 -14.07
N GLU A 227 3.23 13.95 -14.48
CA GLU A 227 3.11 13.49 -15.86
C GLU A 227 2.36 14.49 -16.73
N SER A 228 2.85 14.65 -17.96
CA SER A 228 2.16 15.45 -18.97
C SER A 228 2.52 14.99 -20.38
N TYR A 229 1.64 15.33 -21.31
CA TYR A 229 1.74 14.96 -22.71
C TYR A 229 1.55 16.19 -23.58
N LYS A 230 2.38 16.34 -24.61
CA LYS A 230 2.16 17.32 -25.69
C LYS A 230 1.66 16.60 -26.92
N ILE A 231 0.56 17.07 -27.48
CA ILE A 231 -0.03 16.50 -28.69
C ILE A 231 0.13 17.50 -29.84
N VAL A 232 0.69 17.04 -30.95
CA VAL A 232 0.90 17.85 -32.16
C VAL A 232 0.32 17.11 -33.36
N GLU A 233 -0.68 17.70 -33.98
CA GLU A 233 -1.30 17.18 -35.20
C GLU A 233 -0.69 17.84 -36.44
N LYS A 234 -0.32 17.01 -37.43
CA LYS A 234 0.28 17.44 -38.70
C LYS A 234 -0.34 16.65 -39.86
N GLY A 235 -1.45 17.16 -40.39
CA GLY A 235 -2.18 16.50 -41.47
C GLY A 235 -2.70 15.14 -41.01
N ASN A 236 -2.05 14.06 -41.45
CA ASN A 236 -2.45 12.69 -41.13
C ASN A 236 -1.55 12.01 -40.06
N GLU A 237 -0.68 12.78 -39.42
CA GLU A 237 0.23 12.34 -38.36
C GLU A 237 -0.10 13.03 -37.03
N VAL A 238 -0.19 12.24 -35.97
CA VAL A 238 -0.27 12.73 -34.59
C VAL A 238 1.03 12.38 -33.87
N ILE A 239 1.67 13.38 -33.28
CA ILE A 239 2.90 13.22 -32.51
C ILE A 239 2.60 13.50 -31.05
N VAL A 240 2.89 12.54 -30.19
CA VAL A 240 2.75 12.64 -28.74
C VAL A 240 4.13 12.68 -28.11
N TYR A 241 4.38 13.66 -27.25
CA TYR A 241 5.57 13.73 -26.40
C TYR A 241 5.18 13.49 -24.95
N PHE A 242 5.99 12.73 -24.21
CA PHE A 242 5.80 12.47 -22.79
C PHE A 242 6.85 13.19 -21.96
N PHE A 243 6.37 13.94 -20.96
CA PHE A 243 7.20 14.63 -19.99
C PHE A 243 6.91 14.09 -18.59
N LYS A 244 7.97 13.89 -17.80
CA LYS A 244 7.87 13.71 -16.35
C LYS A 244 8.63 14.85 -15.69
N ASN A 245 7.94 15.67 -14.91
CA ASN A 245 8.49 16.83 -14.21
C ASN A 245 9.22 17.79 -15.17
N GLY A 246 8.62 18.07 -16.33
CA GLY A 246 9.15 18.96 -17.37
C GLY A 246 10.26 18.35 -18.24
N VAL A 247 10.72 17.13 -17.93
CA VAL A 247 11.79 16.47 -18.67
C VAL A 247 11.22 15.45 -19.66
N LEU A 248 11.58 15.59 -20.93
CA LEU A 248 11.31 14.61 -21.98
C LEU A 248 12.13 13.34 -21.70
N LYS A 249 11.46 12.23 -21.39
CA LYS A 249 12.12 10.94 -21.07
C LYS A 249 11.24 9.76 -21.47
N ASN A 250 11.79 8.55 -21.53
CA ASN A 250 10.96 7.36 -21.77
C ASN A 250 10.02 7.08 -20.57
N GLY A 251 8.74 6.81 -20.85
CA GLY A 251 7.73 6.51 -19.84
C GLY A 251 6.29 6.79 -20.32
N GLY A 252 5.38 7.00 -19.38
CA GLY A 252 3.99 7.35 -19.65
C GLY A 252 3.19 6.24 -20.33
N ALA A 253 2.06 6.60 -20.95
CA ALA A 253 1.10 5.66 -21.55
C ALA A 253 1.69 4.76 -22.65
N PHE A 254 2.85 5.10 -23.20
CA PHE A 254 3.53 4.35 -24.27
C PHE A 254 4.91 3.81 -23.87
N ASN A 255 5.36 4.02 -22.62
CA ASN A 255 6.71 3.69 -22.17
C ASN A 255 7.84 4.27 -23.05
N THR A 256 7.62 5.42 -23.68
CA THR A 256 8.58 6.07 -24.60
C THR A 256 8.44 7.59 -24.54
N ALA A 257 9.51 8.32 -24.89
CA ALA A 257 9.53 9.77 -24.83
C ALA A 257 8.68 10.44 -25.91
N LYS A 258 8.65 9.86 -27.11
CA LYS A 258 7.90 10.38 -28.25
C LYS A 258 7.29 9.26 -29.06
N VAL A 259 6.03 9.45 -29.48
CA VAL A 259 5.33 8.54 -30.39
C VAL A 259 4.87 9.33 -31.61
N SER A 260 5.15 8.81 -32.80
CA SER A 260 4.53 9.28 -34.05
C SER A 260 3.49 8.25 -34.49
N ILE A 261 2.28 8.70 -34.79
CA ILE A 261 1.16 7.89 -35.29
C ILE A 261 0.75 8.48 -36.63
N LYS A 262 1.18 7.85 -37.73
CA LYS A 262 0.85 8.25 -39.09
C LYS A 262 -0.26 7.35 -39.64
N LYS A 263 -1.41 7.93 -39.99
CA LYS A 263 -2.60 7.19 -40.42
C LYS A 263 -3.00 7.61 -41.83
N ASN A 264 -3.10 6.67 -42.75
CA ASN A 264 -3.76 6.85 -44.04
C ASN A 264 -4.84 5.78 -44.22
N LYS A 265 -5.53 5.76 -45.37
CA LYS A 265 -6.63 4.82 -45.61
C LYS A 265 -6.19 3.36 -45.49
N GLU A 266 -4.97 3.03 -45.90
CA GLU A 266 -4.47 1.65 -46.00
C GLU A 266 -3.59 1.22 -44.82
N LEU A 267 -2.98 2.17 -44.11
CA LEU A 267 -1.92 1.91 -43.14
C LEU A 267 -1.99 2.88 -41.96
N THR A 268 -1.87 2.32 -40.76
CA THR A 268 -1.48 3.06 -39.55
C THR A 268 -0.07 2.62 -39.16
N GLU A 269 0.90 3.53 -39.22
CA GLU A 269 2.27 3.30 -38.76
C GLU A 269 2.49 4.05 -37.45
N ILE A 270 3.07 3.36 -36.46
CA ILE A 270 3.38 3.92 -35.15
C ILE A 270 4.86 3.70 -34.87
N LYS A 271 5.61 4.76 -34.60
CA LYS A 271 7.03 4.73 -34.27
C LYS A 271 7.26 5.27 -32.85
N TYR A 272 8.06 4.57 -32.06
CA TYR A 272 8.37 4.89 -30.66
C TYR A 272 9.82 5.37 -30.57
N PHE A 273 10.04 6.56 -30.01
CA PHE A 273 11.34 7.22 -29.99
C PHE A 273 11.80 7.55 -28.57
N ASN A 274 13.12 7.46 -28.40
CA ASN A 274 13.87 7.99 -27.28
C ASN A 274 13.90 9.53 -27.29
N PRO A 275 14.31 10.19 -26.19
CA PRO A 275 14.39 11.66 -26.12
C PRO A 275 15.30 12.29 -27.19
N ASN A 276 16.35 11.57 -27.59
CA ASN A 276 17.30 11.97 -28.64
C ASN A 276 16.78 11.69 -30.07
N ASN A 277 15.50 11.38 -30.24
CA ASN A 277 14.84 11.01 -31.50
C ASN A 277 15.34 9.73 -32.19
N THR A 278 16.15 8.89 -31.53
CA THR A 278 16.41 7.52 -32.03
C THR A 278 15.21 6.62 -31.73
N LEU A 279 15.01 5.54 -32.51
CA LEU A 279 14.00 4.53 -32.19
C LEU A 279 14.32 3.89 -30.83
N ASN A 280 13.29 3.67 -30.01
CA ASN A 280 13.43 3.11 -28.67
C ASN A 280 13.56 1.59 -28.72
N ASP A 281 14.80 1.11 -28.86
CA ASP A 281 15.18 -0.31 -28.86
C ASP A 281 15.17 -0.97 -27.48
N GLY A 282 14.88 -0.22 -26.41
CA GLY A 282 14.61 -0.76 -25.07
C GLY A 282 13.23 -1.40 -24.92
N LEU A 283 12.34 -1.26 -25.91
CA LEU A 283 11.02 -1.90 -25.97
C LEU A 283 11.10 -3.24 -26.72
N ASP A 284 10.12 -4.13 -26.47
CA ASP A 284 9.95 -5.38 -27.24
C ASP A 284 9.87 -5.14 -28.76
N PHE A 285 9.38 -3.96 -29.16
CA PHE A 285 9.34 -3.46 -30.53
C PHE A 285 9.32 -1.93 -30.51
N CYS A 286 9.82 -1.29 -31.57
CA CYS A 286 9.85 0.19 -31.66
C CYS A 286 9.08 0.74 -32.86
N ILE A 287 8.53 -0.14 -33.71
CA ILE A 287 7.60 0.22 -34.78
C ILE A 287 6.46 -0.80 -34.82
N TYR A 288 5.24 -0.29 -34.98
CA TYR A 288 4.05 -1.10 -35.22
C TYR A 288 3.34 -0.61 -36.48
N LYS A 289 3.10 -1.50 -37.44
CA LYS A 289 2.36 -1.20 -38.68
C LYS A 289 1.07 -1.98 -38.69
N ARG A 290 -0.06 -1.31 -38.93
CA ARG A 290 -1.39 -1.92 -39.08
C ARG A 290 -1.98 -1.59 -40.44
N TYR A 291 -2.10 -2.60 -41.28
CA TYR A 291 -2.68 -2.53 -42.62
C TYR A 291 -4.19 -2.69 -42.53
N ASN A 292 -4.94 -1.69 -43.00
CA ASN A 292 -6.40 -1.72 -43.07
C ASN A 292 -6.80 -2.27 -44.45
N LYS A 293 -7.28 -3.51 -44.48
CA LYS A 293 -7.88 -4.15 -45.66
C LYS A 293 -9.41 -4.09 -45.54
N ALA A 294 -10.12 -4.26 -46.66
CA ALA A 294 -11.58 -4.12 -46.73
C ALA A 294 -12.35 -4.75 -45.55
N ASN A 295 -12.00 -5.99 -45.16
CA ASN A 295 -12.72 -6.73 -44.11
C ASN A 295 -11.83 -7.10 -42.90
N LYS A 296 -10.57 -6.65 -42.85
CA LYS A 296 -9.65 -6.99 -41.75
C LYS A 296 -8.52 -5.99 -41.56
N LYS A 297 -8.06 -5.85 -40.32
CA LYS A 297 -6.86 -5.08 -39.96
C LYS A 297 -5.73 -6.05 -39.62
N VAL A 298 -4.55 -5.86 -40.17
CA VAL A 298 -3.40 -6.76 -39.98
C VAL A 298 -2.22 -5.99 -39.38
N GLY A 299 -1.78 -6.38 -38.17
CA GLY A 299 -0.72 -5.74 -37.40
C GLY A 299 0.60 -6.52 -37.43
N HIS A 300 1.72 -5.79 -37.52
CA HIS A 300 3.09 -6.30 -37.52
C HIS A 300 4.00 -5.48 -36.61
N TYR A 301 4.98 -6.14 -35.99
CA TYR A 301 5.99 -5.54 -35.12
C TYR A 301 7.34 -5.48 -35.83
N TYR A 302 8.10 -4.42 -35.60
CA TYR A 302 9.45 -4.26 -36.14
C TYR A 302 10.43 -3.73 -35.09
N ASN A 303 11.69 -4.13 -35.25
CA ASN A 303 12.83 -3.63 -34.47
C ASN A 303 13.33 -2.27 -35.02
N SER A 304 14.41 -1.75 -34.43
CA SER A 304 15.00 -0.45 -34.79
C SER A 304 15.66 -0.41 -36.17
N LYS A 305 15.90 -1.59 -36.77
CA LYS A 305 16.40 -1.74 -38.15
C LYS A 305 15.27 -1.88 -39.18
N GLU A 306 14.02 -1.69 -38.75
CA GLU A 306 12.80 -1.93 -39.53
C GLU A 306 12.65 -3.39 -40.01
N GLU A 307 13.26 -4.34 -39.31
CA GLU A 307 13.08 -5.77 -39.59
C GLU A 307 11.86 -6.29 -38.82
N ARG A 308 11.04 -7.10 -39.49
CA ARG A 308 9.83 -7.68 -38.87
C ARG A 308 10.22 -8.73 -37.84
N ILE A 309 9.60 -8.66 -36.65
CA ILE A 309 9.91 -9.54 -35.52
C ILE A 309 8.65 -10.16 -34.91
N SER A 310 8.85 -11.19 -34.09
CA SER A 310 7.79 -11.77 -33.24
C SER A 310 7.88 -11.20 -31.83
N VAL A 311 6.76 -10.72 -31.29
CA VAL A 311 6.65 -10.27 -29.90
C VAL A 311 5.84 -11.32 -29.13
N ASN A 312 6.40 -11.91 -28.07
CA ASN A 312 5.76 -13.01 -27.33
C ASN A 312 5.27 -14.16 -28.23
N LYS A 313 6.10 -14.57 -29.20
CA LYS A 313 5.81 -15.58 -30.26
C LYS A 313 4.75 -15.17 -31.29
N ILE A 314 4.18 -13.96 -31.18
CA ILE A 314 3.19 -13.42 -32.12
C ILE A 314 3.92 -12.63 -33.20
N TYR A 315 3.86 -13.15 -34.43
CA TYR A 315 4.42 -12.51 -35.62
C TYR A 315 3.40 -11.63 -36.38
N GLN A 316 2.11 -11.92 -36.19
CA GLN A 316 1.02 -11.20 -36.82
C GLN A 316 -0.21 -11.19 -35.93
N ILE A 317 -0.90 -10.04 -35.93
CA ILE A 317 -2.22 -9.89 -35.32
C ILE A 317 -3.21 -9.59 -36.43
N GLU A 318 -4.35 -10.27 -36.46
CA GLU A 318 -5.45 -9.92 -37.37
C GLU A 318 -6.70 -9.57 -36.57
N SER A 319 -7.34 -8.45 -36.89
CA SER A 319 -8.63 -8.06 -36.35
C SER A 319 -9.69 -8.00 -37.45
N LYS A 320 -10.74 -8.81 -37.33
CA LYS A 320 -11.89 -8.86 -38.25
C LYS A 320 -13.13 -8.32 -37.55
N ILE A 321 -14.02 -7.69 -38.31
CA ILE A 321 -15.31 -7.23 -37.80
C ILE A 321 -16.30 -8.37 -37.94
N ASP A 322 -17.01 -8.70 -36.87
CA ASP A 322 -18.12 -9.66 -36.91
C ASP A 322 -19.44 -8.98 -37.32
N PRO A 323 -20.52 -9.73 -37.63
CA PRO A 323 -21.79 -9.15 -38.04
C PRO A 323 -22.44 -8.22 -36.99
N GLN A 324 -22.03 -8.32 -35.72
CA GLN A 324 -22.48 -7.47 -34.63
C GLN A 324 -21.60 -6.20 -34.47
N GLY A 325 -20.65 -5.98 -35.37
CA GLY A 325 -19.76 -4.81 -35.35
C GLY A 325 -18.59 -4.92 -34.36
N CYS A 326 -18.38 -6.08 -33.74
CA CYS A 326 -17.31 -6.31 -32.78
C CYS A 326 -16.01 -6.73 -33.48
N TYR A 327 -14.86 -6.41 -32.88
CA TYR A 327 -13.56 -6.76 -33.43
C TYR A 327 -13.00 -8.05 -32.83
N ILE A 328 -12.97 -9.11 -33.64
CA ILE A 328 -12.33 -10.39 -33.32
C ILE A 328 -10.85 -10.29 -33.66
N THR A 329 -9.98 -10.36 -32.66
CA THR A 329 -8.53 -10.27 -32.78
C THR A 329 -7.86 -11.62 -32.53
N SER A 330 -7.20 -12.16 -33.56
CA SER A 330 -6.50 -13.45 -33.56
C SER A 330 -4.98 -13.26 -33.72
N TYR A 331 -4.21 -14.26 -33.28
CA TYR A 331 -2.75 -14.21 -33.22
C TYR A 331 -2.13 -15.32 -34.06
N TYR A 332 -1.03 -15.01 -34.76
CA TYR A 332 -0.36 -15.95 -35.65
C TYR A 332 1.14 -15.97 -35.43
N ASP A 333 1.74 -17.15 -35.61
CA ASP A 333 3.20 -17.33 -35.62
C ASP A 333 3.84 -16.91 -36.94
N ILE A 334 5.16 -17.10 -37.06
CA ILE A 334 5.93 -16.74 -38.25
C ILE A 334 5.51 -17.50 -39.52
N ASN A 335 4.92 -18.68 -39.36
CA ASN A 335 4.39 -19.51 -40.44
C ASN A 335 2.91 -19.21 -40.71
N LEU A 336 2.36 -18.14 -40.11
CA LEU A 336 0.95 -17.75 -40.17
C LEU A 336 0.00 -18.84 -39.67
N LYS A 337 0.46 -19.71 -38.78
CA LYS A 337 -0.41 -20.64 -38.06
C LYS A 337 -1.04 -19.93 -36.88
N SER A 338 -2.34 -20.14 -36.67
CA SER A 338 -3.07 -19.57 -35.54
C SER A 338 -2.51 -20.12 -34.22
N ILE A 339 -2.24 -19.24 -33.26
CA ILE A 339 -1.65 -19.57 -31.97
C ILE A 339 -2.43 -18.96 -30.81
N LYS A 340 -2.09 -19.35 -29.58
CA LYS A 340 -2.55 -18.67 -28.36
C LYS A 340 -1.60 -17.52 -28.05
N ASN A 341 -2.13 -16.43 -27.49
CA ASN A 341 -1.29 -15.40 -26.92
C ASN A 341 -0.63 -15.88 -25.61
N LYS A 342 0.18 -15.02 -24.99
CA LYS A 342 0.88 -15.35 -23.72
C LYS A 342 -0.06 -15.68 -22.54
N TYR A 343 -1.34 -15.33 -22.66
CA TYR A 343 -2.37 -15.61 -21.65
C TYR A 343 -3.20 -16.86 -21.95
N GLY A 344 -2.81 -17.66 -22.95
CA GLY A 344 -3.52 -18.89 -23.32
C GLY A 344 -4.77 -18.68 -24.18
N ILE A 345 -5.06 -17.44 -24.58
CA ILE A 345 -6.26 -17.06 -25.35
C ILE A 345 -6.00 -17.17 -26.86
N HIS A 346 -6.91 -17.80 -27.60
CA HIS A 346 -6.74 -17.98 -29.05
C HIS A 346 -7.15 -16.74 -29.83
N TYR A 347 -8.27 -16.15 -29.46
CA TYR A 347 -8.69 -14.85 -29.96
C TYR A 347 -9.51 -14.11 -28.91
N LYS A 348 -9.61 -12.80 -29.08
CA LYS A 348 -10.42 -11.94 -28.22
C LYS A 348 -11.44 -11.15 -29.04
N LYS A 349 -12.63 -10.92 -28.50
CA LYS A 349 -13.66 -10.07 -29.10
C LYS A 349 -13.69 -8.74 -28.34
N ASN A 350 -13.65 -7.63 -29.08
CA ASN A 350 -13.72 -6.28 -28.50
C ASN A 350 -14.99 -5.60 -28.97
N THR A 351 -15.83 -5.18 -28.04
CA THR A 351 -16.95 -4.26 -28.31
C THR A 351 -16.48 -2.85 -28.00
N LEU A 352 -16.72 -1.93 -28.93
CA LEU A 352 -16.26 -0.55 -28.83
C LEU A 352 -17.44 0.40 -28.65
N ASP A 353 -17.21 1.50 -27.95
CA ASP A 353 -18.15 2.63 -27.97
C ASP A 353 -17.95 3.54 -29.21
N SER A 354 -18.73 4.61 -29.29
CA SER A 354 -18.69 5.59 -30.40
C SER A 354 -17.33 6.31 -30.54
N LEU A 355 -16.53 6.36 -29.47
CA LEU A 355 -15.18 6.94 -29.47
C LEU A 355 -14.10 5.89 -29.79
N GLY A 356 -14.48 4.62 -30.02
CA GLY A 356 -13.54 3.53 -30.29
C GLY A 356 -12.83 3.00 -29.05
N ARG A 357 -13.30 3.33 -27.84
CA ARG A 357 -12.80 2.76 -26.58
C ARG A 357 -13.40 1.37 -26.39
N THR A 358 -12.63 0.43 -25.86
CA THR A 358 -13.13 -0.92 -25.59
C THR A 358 -13.96 -0.94 -24.31
N ILE A 359 -15.26 -1.19 -24.43
CA ILE A 359 -16.23 -1.29 -23.33
C ILE A 359 -16.52 -2.74 -22.92
N GLU A 360 -16.25 -3.70 -23.80
CA GLU A 360 -16.36 -5.12 -23.49
C GLU A 360 -15.23 -5.88 -24.18
N LEU A 361 -14.67 -6.84 -23.46
CA LEU A 361 -13.57 -7.67 -23.91
C LEU A 361 -13.82 -9.13 -23.50
N ASP A 362 -14.03 -10.00 -24.47
CA ASP A 362 -14.26 -11.42 -24.26
C ASP A 362 -13.10 -12.25 -24.84
N PHE A 363 -12.79 -13.36 -24.18
CA PHE A 363 -11.69 -14.25 -24.51
C PHE A 363 -12.20 -15.63 -24.89
N PHE A 364 -11.64 -16.20 -25.95
CA PHE A 364 -12.10 -17.47 -26.50
C PHE A 364 -10.95 -18.42 -26.86
N ASP A 365 -11.28 -19.70 -26.88
CA ASP A 365 -10.45 -20.75 -27.48
C ASP A 365 -10.66 -20.85 -29.01
N SER A 366 -10.12 -21.90 -29.64
CA SER A 366 -10.26 -22.12 -31.09
C SER A 366 -11.64 -22.58 -31.54
N ASN A 367 -12.50 -23.00 -30.61
CA ASN A 367 -13.83 -23.53 -30.87
C ASN A 367 -14.94 -22.51 -30.52
N ASN A 368 -14.57 -21.25 -30.28
CA ASN A 368 -15.47 -20.17 -29.86
C ASN A 368 -16.10 -20.38 -28.47
N ILE A 369 -15.42 -21.12 -27.59
CA ILE A 369 -15.85 -21.31 -26.20
C ILE A 369 -15.15 -20.24 -25.35
N PRO A 370 -15.89 -19.53 -24.46
CA PRO A 370 -15.29 -18.59 -23.51
C PRO A 370 -14.13 -19.24 -22.78
N LYS A 371 -13.00 -18.52 -22.67
CA LYS A 371 -11.79 -19.08 -22.10
C LYS A 371 -11.16 -18.13 -21.10
N ASN A 372 -10.99 -18.64 -19.90
CA ASN A 372 -10.22 -17.99 -18.85
C ASN A 372 -8.77 -17.70 -19.30
N ASP A 373 -8.34 -16.48 -19.04
CA ASP A 373 -6.95 -16.07 -19.10
C ASP A 373 -6.16 -16.57 -17.87
N ILE A 374 -4.98 -16.02 -17.62
CA ILE A 374 -4.12 -16.43 -16.50
C ILE A 374 -4.69 -16.06 -15.12
N ASP A 375 -5.60 -15.09 -15.06
CA ASP A 375 -6.25 -14.62 -13.84
C ASP A 375 -7.64 -15.27 -13.65
N PHE A 376 -7.97 -16.25 -14.50
CA PHE A 376 -9.26 -16.92 -14.56
C PHE A 376 -10.42 -15.99 -14.92
N VAL A 377 -10.16 -15.02 -15.79
CA VAL A 377 -11.15 -14.11 -16.36
C VAL A 377 -11.37 -14.47 -17.81
N SER A 378 -12.62 -14.61 -18.23
CA SER A 378 -13.01 -14.84 -19.64
C SER A 378 -13.61 -13.59 -20.28
N LYS A 379 -14.17 -12.67 -19.48
CA LYS A 379 -14.82 -11.47 -19.95
C LYS A 379 -14.61 -10.30 -19.00
N VAL A 380 -14.39 -9.12 -19.59
CA VAL A 380 -14.24 -7.84 -18.88
C VAL A 380 -15.20 -6.81 -19.46
N ILE A 381 -15.94 -6.10 -18.60
CA ILE A 381 -16.77 -4.95 -18.98
C ILE A 381 -16.16 -3.68 -18.38
N LYS A 382 -16.12 -2.60 -19.16
CA LYS A 382 -15.50 -1.32 -18.82
C LYS A 382 -16.47 -0.17 -19.07
N GLU A 383 -16.55 0.72 -18.10
CA GLU A 383 -17.34 1.94 -18.17
C GLU A 383 -16.40 3.14 -18.08
N TYR A 384 -16.61 4.16 -18.92
CA TYR A 384 -15.75 5.34 -18.96
C TYR A 384 -16.55 6.62 -18.79
N ASP A 385 -15.94 7.63 -18.17
CA ASP A 385 -16.50 8.98 -18.11
C ASP A 385 -16.21 9.80 -19.39
N SER A 386 -16.62 11.07 -19.35
CA SER A 386 -16.37 12.05 -20.42
C SER A 386 -14.90 12.45 -20.56
N ASN A 387 -14.10 12.32 -19.50
CA ASN A 387 -12.63 12.52 -19.51
C ASN A 387 -11.87 11.26 -19.96
N HIS A 388 -12.60 10.24 -20.42
CA HIS A 388 -12.11 8.94 -20.88
C HIS A 388 -11.45 8.08 -19.81
N GLN A 389 -11.67 8.40 -18.54
CA GLN A 389 -11.18 7.61 -17.42
C GLN A 389 -12.08 6.40 -17.20
N LEU A 390 -11.48 5.27 -16.81
CA LEU A 390 -12.22 4.06 -16.44
C LEU A 390 -12.92 4.30 -15.09
N ILE A 391 -14.24 4.31 -15.06
CA ILE A 391 -15.05 4.53 -13.84
C ILE A 391 -15.75 3.27 -13.34
N GLY A 392 -15.86 2.24 -14.17
CA GLY A 392 -16.45 0.95 -13.80
C GLY A 392 -15.72 -0.21 -14.47
N TYR A 393 -15.55 -1.31 -13.75
CA TYR A 393 -14.80 -2.48 -14.22
C TYR A 393 -15.38 -3.76 -13.62
N LYS A 394 -15.80 -4.69 -14.48
CA LYS A 394 -16.45 -5.95 -14.09
C LYS A 394 -15.77 -7.13 -14.76
N GLU A 395 -15.56 -8.22 -14.02
CA GLU A 395 -14.82 -9.40 -14.46
C GLU A 395 -15.63 -10.68 -14.24
N TYR A 396 -15.67 -11.51 -15.28
CA TYR A 396 -16.43 -12.75 -15.32
C TYR A 396 -15.53 -13.91 -15.69
N ASP A 397 -15.79 -15.08 -15.10
CA ASP A 397 -15.10 -16.31 -15.44
C ASP A 397 -15.71 -16.98 -16.69
N GLU A 398 -15.14 -18.10 -17.14
CA GLU A 398 -15.60 -18.85 -18.32
C GLU A 398 -17.02 -19.45 -18.18
N SER A 399 -17.62 -19.44 -16.98
CA SER A 399 -19.02 -19.84 -16.77
C SER A 399 -20.00 -18.68 -16.99
N GLY A 400 -19.50 -17.45 -17.17
CA GLY A 400 -20.31 -16.24 -17.29
C GLY A 400 -20.77 -15.67 -15.94
N THR A 401 -20.22 -16.15 -14.82
CA THR A 401 -20.48 -15.58 -13.50
C THR A 401 -19.33 -14.67 -13.08
N PHE A 402 -19.55 -13.80 -12.08
CA PHE A 402 -18.48 -12.95 -11.56
C PHE A 402 -17.30 -13.79 -11.05
N ALA A 403 -16.09 -13.33 -11.36
CA ALA A 403 -14.82 -13.94 -10.95
C ALA A 403 -14.54 -13.72 -9.44
N LYS A 404 -15.38 -14.31 -8.56
CA LYS A 404 -15.39 -14.07 -7.10
C LYS A 404 -14.12 -14.51 -6.37
N HIS A 405 -13.22 -15.24 -7.02
CA HIS A 405 -11.90 -15.58 -6.49
C HIS A 405 -10.92 -14.40 -6.54
N LEU A 406 -11.19 -13.39 -7.38
CA LEU A 406 -10.36 -12.21 -7.51
C LEU A 406 -10.48 -11.29 -6.29
N TYR A 407 -9.46 -10.45 -6.13
CA TYR A 407 -9.44 -9.42 -5.10
C TYR A 407 -10.63 -8.47 -5.19
N SER A 408 -10.93 -8.03 -6.42
CA SER A 408 -12.10 -7.25 -6.78
C SER A 408 -12.53 -7.76 -8.15
N TYR A 409 -13.83 -7.95 -8.36
CA TYR A 409 -14.40 -8.41 -9.64
C TYR A 409 -15.46 -7.44 -10.18
N ASN A 410 -15.83 -6.45 -9.38
CA ASN A 410 -16.73 -5.36 -9.71
C ASN A 410 -16.25 -4.13 -8.95
N SER A 411 -15.70 -3.16 -9.66
CA SER A 411 -15.05 -1.99 -9.07
C SER A 411 -15.57 -0.71 -9.69
N LYS A 412 -15.68 0.34 -8.86
CA LYS A 412 -15.95 1.70 -9.29
C LYS A 412 -14.79 2.61 -8.92
N TYR A 413 -14.43 3.51 -9.82
CA TYR A 413 -13.30 4.42 -9.65
C TYR A 413 -13.74 5.88 -9.71
N GLU A 414 -13.12 6.70 -8.86
CA GLU A 414 -13.29 8.16 -8.86
C GLU A 414 -11.91 8.81 -8.91
N TYR A 415 -11.80 9.96 -9.57
CA TYR A 415 -10.52 10.63 -9.82
C TYR A 415 -10.49 12.05 -9.24
N ASP A 416 -9.28 12.57 -9.02
CA ASP A 416 -9.06 13.96 -8.62
C ASP A 416 -9.05 14.91 -9.81
N GLU A 417 -8.86 16.20 -9.55
CA GLU A 417 -8.87 17.29 -10.54
C GLU A 417 -7.70 17.22 -11.54
N ARG A 418 -6.72 16.34 -11.31
CA ARG A 418 -5.58 16.05 -12.21
C ARG A 418 -5.73 14.70 -12.92
N GLY A 419 -6.82 13.97 -12.65
CA GLY A 419 -7.10 12.65 -13.21
C GLY A 419 -6.38 11.51 -12.51
N ASN A 420 -5.84 11.71 -11.31
CA ASN A 420 -5.27 10.62 -10.51
C ASN A 420 -6.38 9.89 -9.74
N LEU A 421 -6.21 8.58 -9.51
CA LEU A 421 -7.22 7.75 -8.86
C LEU A 421 -7.43 8.21 -7.42
N LYS A 422 -8.58 8.82 -7.11
CA LYS A 422 -8.93 9.31 -5.78
C LYS A 422 -9.61 8.26 -4.92
N ARG A 423 -10.52 7.47 -5.50
CA ARG A 423 -11.21 6.37 -4.81
C ARG A 423 -11.31 5.12 -5.66
N ASN A 424 -11.11 3.97 -5.03
CA ASN A 424 -11.46 2.66 -5.57
C ASN A 424 -12.50 2.01 -4.64
N ILE A 425 -13.66 1.68 -5.18
CA ILE A 425 -14.81 1.16 -4.46
C ILE A 425 -15.08 -0.26 -4.95
N ASN A 426 -15.01 -1.23 -4.04
CA ASN A 426 -15.35 -2.61 -4.30
C ASN A 426 -16.87 -2.79 -4.21
N LEU A 427 -17.42 -3.50 -5.20
CA LEU A 427 -18.85 -3.78 -5.31
C LEU A 427 -19.09 -5.30 -5.29
N ASN A 428 -20.23 -5.72 -4.76
CA ASN A 428 -20.69 -7.11 -4.91
C ASN A 428 -21.30 -7.34 -6.31
N GLN A 429 -21.82 -8.55 -6.52
CA GLN A 429 -22.50 -8.92 -7.77
C GLN A 429 -23.75 -8.06 -8.07
N ASP A 430 -24.38 -7.52 -7.04
CA ASP A 430 -25.59 -6.70 -7.10
C ASP A 430 -25.24 -5.20 -7.23
N SER A 431 -23.95 -4.88 -7.42
CA SER A 431 -23.40 -3.53 -7.54
C SER A 431 -23.56 -2.66 -6.28
N GLU A 432 -23.69 -3.27 -5.12
CA GLU A 432 -23.66 -2.61 -3.82
C GLU A 432 -22.25 -2.58 -3.25
N ILE A 433 -21.92 -1.56 -2.45
CA ILE A 433 -20.60 -1.44 -1.82
C ILE A 433 -20.39 -2.63 -0.85
N ALA A 434 -19.33 -3.39 -1.08
CA ALA A 434 -19.03 -4.60 -0.33
C ALA A 434 -17.52 -4.73 -0.11
N PRO A 435 -17.09 -5.41 0.97
CA PRO A 435 -15.67 -5.67 1.20
C PRO A 435 -15.10 -6.61 0.14
N ASN A 436 -13.82 -6.42 -0.17
CA ASN A 436 -12.98 -7.43 -0.80
C ASN A 436 -12.60 -8.55 0.20
N LYS A 437 -11.72 -9.46 -0.23
CA LYS A 437 -11.24 -10.57 0.60
C LYS A 437 -10.48 -10.15 1.88
N ASP A 438 -10.03 -8.90 1.97
CA ASP A 438 -9.31 -8.35 3.13
C ASP A 438 -10.24 -7.54 4.06
N GLY A 439 -11.55 -7.53 3.82
CA GLY A 439 -12.51 -6.76 4.61
C GLY A 439 -12.62 -5.28 4.21
N ILE A 440 -12.00 -4.85 3.10
CA ILE A 440 -11.93 -3.44 2.69
C ILE A 440 -12.91 -3.16 1.55
N SER A 441 -13.78 -2.17 1.72
CA SER A 441 -14.76 -1.79 0.69
C SER A 441 -14.32 -0.59 -0.14
N ILE A 442 -13.63 0.37 0.47
CA ILE A 442 -13.24 1.63 -0.18
C ILE A 442 -11.78 1.92 0.14
N TYR A 443 -11.02 2.24 -0.91
CA TYR A 443 -9.72 2.87 -0.80
C TYR A 443 -9.82 4.34 -1.21
N THR A 444 -9.18 5.23 -0.46
CA THR A 444 -8.98 6.63 -0.89
C THR A 444 -7.49 6.91 -1.04
N TYR A 445 -7.13 7.78 -1.99
CA TYR A 445 -5.75 8.16 -2.25
C TYR A 445 -5.60 9.68 -2.35
N THR A 446 -4.42 10.17 -1.97
CA THR A 446 -4.01 11.57 -2.15
C THR A 446 -2.65 11.64 -2.82
N TYR A 447 -2.38 12.74 -3.53
CA TYR A 447 -1.19 12.91 -4.33
C TYR A 447 -0.55 14.28 -4.08
N ASP A 448 0.77 14.36 -4.24
CA ASP A 448 1.44 15.66 -4.37
C ASP A 448 1.30 16.22 -5.79
N LEU A 449 1.83 17.43 -6.02
CA LEU A 449 1.80 18.07 -7.34
C LEU A 449 2.58 17.28 -8.41
N TYR A 450 3.51 16.40 -8.01
CA TYR A 450 4.31 15.56 -8.92
C TYR A 450 3.63 14.22 -9.25
N ASP A 451 2.36 14.06 -8.87
CA ASP A 451 1.56 12.84 -9.00
C ASP A 451 2.14 11.65 -8.21
N ASN A 452 2.95 11.90 -7.17
CA ASN A 452 3.35 10.85 -6.23
C ASN A 452 2.23 10.63 -5.22
N ARG A 453 1.83 9.38 -5.00
CA ARG A 453 0.80 9.02 -4.02
C ARG A 453 1.31 9.28 -2.61
N THR A 454 0.77 10.29 -1.93
CA THR A 454 1.21 10.67 -0.58
C THR A 454 0.45 9.96 0.52
N SER A 455 -0.77 9.49 0.29
CA SER A 455 -1.46 8.64 1.26
C SER A 455 -2.42 7.65 0.60
N SER A 456 -2.64 6.52 1.27
CA SER A 456 -3.77 5.63 1.05
C SER A 456 -4.52 5.41 2.35
N LYS A 457 -5.86 5.36 2.30
CA LYS A 457 -6.72 5.05 3.45
C LYS A 457 -7.78 4.00 3.11
N ARG A 458 -8.20 3.24 4.11
CA ARG A 458 -9.06 2.05 3.96
C ARG A 458 -10.35 2.18 4.76
N PHE A 459 -11.49 1.88 4.15
CA PHE A 459 -12.80 2.01 4.78
C PHE A 459 -13.71 0.81 4.49
N ASN A 460 -14.65 0.56 5.41
CA ASN A 460 -15.76 -0.36 5.18
C ASN A 460 -16.84 0.28 4.28
N LYS A 461 -17.94 -0.44 4.06
CA LYS A 461 -19.07 0.03 3.23
C LYS A 461 -19.80 1.27 3.78
N PHE A 462 -19.64 1.57 5.07
CA PHE A 462 -20.22 2.74 5.73
C PHE A 462 -19.26 3.94 5.78
N ASN A 463 -18.09 3.81 5.15
CA ASN A 463 -17.02 4.81 5.14
C ASN A 463 -16.35 5.00 6.53
N ASP A 464 -16.46 4.01 7.42
CA ASP A 464 -15.70 3.97 8.65
C ASP A 464 -14.29 3.41 8.41
N PRO A 465 -13.25 3.93 9.09
CA PRO A 465 -11.90 3.38 9.04
C PRO A 465 -11.83 1.90 9.42
N VAL A 466 -11.11 1.11 8.63
CA VAL A 466 -10.82 -0.32 8.89
C VAL A 466 -9.34 -0.62 8.75
N LEU A 467 -8.87 -1.67 9.42
CA LEU A 467 -7.46 -2.10 9.39
C LEU A 467 -7.17 -3.10 8.25
N GLY A 468 -8.16 -3.93 7.93
CA GLY A 468 -7.98 -5.07 7.02
C GLY A 468 -6.99 -6.09 7.57
N VAL A 469 -6.49 -7.00 6.72
CA VAL A 469 -5.58 -8.09 7.14
C VAL A 469 -4.16 -7.63 7.48
N ASP A 470 -3.74 -6.45 7.01
CA ASP A 470 -2.38 -5.92 7.23
C ASP A 470 -2.28 -5.00 8.46
N ASP A 471 -3.34 -4.90 9.26
CA ASP A 471 -3.40 -4.16 10.53
C ASP A 471 -3.08 -2.64 10.44
N TYR A 472 -3.58 -1.94 9.41
CA TYR A 472 -3.47 -0.48 9.34
C TYR A 472 -4.60 0.18 8.55
N HIS A 473 -4.99 1.39 8.92
CA HIS A 473 -5.99 2.17 8.21
C HIS A 473 -5.38 3.06 7.13
N MET A 474 -4.28 3.74 7.46
CA MET A 474 -3.66 4.76 6.62
C MET A 474 -2.18 4.47 6.42
N GLU A 475 -1.72 4.59 5.17
CA GLU A 475 -0.31 4.68 4.83
C GLU A 475 -0.01 6.12 4.39
N LEU A 476 1.13 6.66 4.83
CA LEU A 476 1.60 8.00 4.52
C LEU A 476 3.02 7.95 3.98
N GLU A 477 3.24 8.54 2.81
CA GLU A 477 4.56 8.73 2.22
C GLU A 477 4.74 10.19 1.79
N LYS A 478 5.90 10.78 2.09
CA LYS A 478 6.25 12.14 1.64
C LYS A 478 7.49 12.04 0.76
N PHE A 479 7.55 12.84 -0.30
CA PHE A 479 8.65 12.81 -1.27
C PHE A 479 9.36 14.16 -1.37
N ASP A 480 10.61 14.13 -1.81
CA ASP A 480 11.30 15.32 -2.29
C ASP A 480 10.97 15.61 -3.76
N LYS A 481 11.49 16.72 -4.30
CA LYS A 481 11.27 17.12 -5.70
C LYS A 481 11.85 16.14 -6.74
N LYS A 482 12.78 15.26 -6.34
CA LYS A 482 13.35 14.19 -7.19
C LYS A 482 12.52 12.90 -7.12
N GLY A 483 11.48 12.85 -6.28
CA GLY A 483 10.64 11.66 -6.06
C GLY A 483 11.26 10.66 -5.08
N ARG A 484 12.23 11.06 -4.26
CA ARG A 484 12.81 10.22 -3.21
C ARG A 484 11.99 10.33 -1.92
N THR A 485 11.74 9.22 -1.25
CA THR A 485 10.99 9.17 0.02
C THR A 485 11.69 9.97 1.11
N LEU A 486 11.00 10.95 1.70
CA LEU A 486 11.44 11.73 2.87
C LEU A 486 10.84 11.22 4.18
N PHE A 487 9.66 10.60 4.11
CA PHE A 487 8.94 10.07 5.25
C PHE A 487 8.07 8.89 4.81
N TYR A 488 7.99 7.86 5.63
CA TYR A 488 7.08 6.73 5.48
C TYR A 488 6.51 6.34 6.84
N GLY A 489 5.20 6.11 6.95
CA GLY A 489 4.57 5.63 8.17
C GLY A 489 3.21 5.01 7.93
N LYS A 490 2.82 4.08 8.79
CA LYS A 490 1.49 3.45 8.81
C LYS A 490 0.75 3.86 10.08
N TYR A 491 -0.55 4.03 9.98
CA TYR A 491 -1.38 4.54 11.07
C TYR A 491 -2.66 3.73 11.20
N TYR A 492 -3.02 3.46 12.44
CA TYR A 492 -4.36 3.12 12.87
C TYR A 492 -5.30 4.34 12.71
N PRO A 493 -6.64 4.13 12.73
CA PRO A 493 -7.62 5.22 12.74
C PRO A 493 -7.32 6.27 13.80
N GLY A 494 -7.61 7.53 13.49
CA GLY A 494 -7.34 8.65 14.39
C GLY A 494 -5.87 9.08 14.45
N TYR A 495 -5.09 8.81 13.40
CA TYR A 495 -3.68 9.21 13.29
C TYR A 495 -2.75 8.60 14.34
N VAL A 496 -3.12 7.43 14.85
CA VAL A 496 -2.32 6.68 15.83
C VAL A 496 -1.27 5.87 15.05
N LEU A 497 0.01 6.16 15.28
CA LEU A 497 1.14 5.54 14.57
C LEU A 497 1.22 4.04 14.90
N SER A 498 1.38 3.21 13.87
CA SER A 498 1.62 1.77 14.01
C SER A 498 3.12 1.49 14.05
N PHE A 499 3.49 0.48 14.83
CA PHE A 499 4.87 0.04 15.03
C PHE A 499 4.97 -1.41 14.57
N ASN A 500 6.11 -1.79 14.00
CA ASN A 500 6.39 -3.20 13.76
C ASN A 500 6.82 -3.93 15.06
N ASP A 501 7.04 -5.24 14.97
CA ASP A 501 7.43 -6.09 16.11
C ASP A 501 8.74 -5.66 16.79
N GLU A 502 9.63 -5.00 16.05
CA GLU A 502 10.87 -4.44 16.58
C GLU A 502 10.69 -3.07 17.25
N LYS A 503 9.46 -2.51 17.32
CA LYS A 503 9.20 -1.14 17.79
C LYS A 503 9.75 -0.06 16.82
N TRP A 504 9.81 -0.36 15.52
CA TRP A 504 10.04 0.65 14.48
C TRP A 504 8.70 1.30 14.08
N GLY A 505 8.56 2.60 14.36
CA GLY A 505 7.38 3.39 14.03
C GLY A 505 7.43 3.93 12.59
N ALA A 506 7.60 5.24 12.44
CA ALA A 506 7.76 5.87 11.14
C ALA A 506 9.24 5.99 10.74
N SER A 507 9.49 6.01 9.44
CA SER A 507 10.83 6.17 8.85
C SER A 507 11.01 7.58 8.29
N LYS A 508 11.96 8.33 8.83
CA LYS A 508 12.36 9.65 8.29
C LYS A 508 13.70 9.56 7.56
N TYR A 509 13.71 10.00 6.31
CA TYR A 509 14.85 9.86 5.42
C TYR A 509 15.59 11.19 5.29
N ASN A 510 16.91 11.15 5.44
CA ASN A 510 17.79 12.29 5.22
C ASN A 510 18.91 11.91 4.24
N TYR A 511 18.86 12.48 3.04
CA TYR A 511 19.84 12.27 1.98
C TYR A 511 20.97 13.29 2.13
N LEU A 512 22.14 12.84 2.58
CA LEU A 512 23.32 13.72 2.67
C LEU A 512 23.87 14.04 1.27
N ASN A 513 23.79 13.07 0.37
CA ASN A 513 24.11 13.16 -1.06
C ASN A 513 23.45 11.97 -1.80
N ASP A 514 23.82 11.73 -3.05
CA ASP A 514 23.26 10.63 -3.84
C ASP A 514 23.73 9.23 -3.38
N SER A 515 24.76 9.15 -2.53
CA SER A 515 25.35 7.88 -2.05
C SER A 515 25.14 7.60 -0.56
N ILE A 516 24.65 8.55 0.25
CA ILE A 516 24.49 8.36 1.70
C ILE A 516 23.10 8.78 2.16
N VAL A 517 22.41 7.86 2.84
CA VAL A 517 21.07 8.04 3.40
C VAL A 517 21.04 7.63 4.86
N TYR A 518 20.46 8.49 5.70
CA TYR A 518 20.05 8.14 7.06
C TYR A 518 18.55 7.87 7.06
N VAL A 519 18.13 6.74 7.62
CA VAL A 519 16.72 6.41 7.88
C VAL A 519 16.54 6.34 9.39
N ARG A 520 15.75 7.23 9.97
CA ARG A 520 15.54 7.33 11.42
C ARG A 520 14.20 6.73 11.80
N ASN A 521 14.17 5.91 12.83
CA ASN A 521 12.98 5.49 13.54
C ASN A 521 12.44 6.69 14.32
N VAL A 522 11.25 7.15 13.95
CA VAL A 522 10.62 8.29 14.60
C VAL A 522 9.22 7.95 15.07
N ASP A 523 8.86 8.53 16.20
CA ASP A 523 7.53 8.38 16.77
C ASP A 523 6.55 9.38 16.12
N VAL A 524 5.33 9.45 16.65
CA VAL A 524 4.31 10.35 16.12
C VAL A 524 4.66 11.81 16.34
N PHE A 525 5.44 12.18 17.36
CA PHE A 525 5.91 13.55 17.65
C PHE A 525 7.19 13.88 16.87
N ASN A 526 7.69 12.94 16.07
CA ASN A 526 8.90 13.04 15.26
C ASN A 526 10.19 12.98 16.09
N ASP A 527 10.11 12.44 17.31
CA ASP A 527 11.27 12.13 18.15
C ASP A 527 11.91 10.82 17.72
N VAL A 528 13.24 10.79 17.74
CA VAL A 528 14.04 9.62 17.34
C VAL A 528 14.26 8.74 18.56
N PHE A 529 13.96 7.45 18.46
CA PHE A 529 14.09 6.51 19.57
C PHE A 529 14.60 5.14 19.10
N ASN A 530 15.18 4.37 20.03
CA ASN A 530 15.69 3.03 19.74
C ASN A 530 14.56 2.02 19.64
N ASP A 531 14.68 1.12 18.67
CA ASP A 531 13.88 -0.08 18.55
C ASP A 531 14.28 -1.13 19.63
N ASN A 532 13.61 -2.28 19.68
CA ASN A 532 13.84 -3.37 20.64
C ASN A 532 15.22 -4.05 20.48
N SER A 533 15.93 -3.72 19.41
CA SER A 533 17.28 -4.17 19.09
C SER A 533 18.33 -3.07 19.37
N GLY A 534 17.93 -1.93 19.95
CA GLY A 534 18.83 -0.82 20.29
C GLY A 534 19.15 0.10 19.10
N VAL A 535 18.48 -0.06 17.96
CA VAL A 535 18.72 0.69 16.73
C VAL A 535 17.70 1.83 16.59
N ALA A 536 18.18 3.05 16.40
CA ALA A 536 17.31 4.19 16.05
C ALA A 536 17.52 4.66 14.61
N ILE A 537 18.69 4.40 14.02
CA ILE A 537 19.07 4.99 12.74
C ILE A 537 19.81 3.98 11.87
N LEU A 538 19.34 3.83 10.63
CA LEU A 538 20.00 3.08 9.57
C LEU A 538 20.77 4.03 8.67
N LYS A 539 22.10 3.92 8.65
CA LYS A 539 22.96 4.66 7.71
C LYS A 539 23.32 3.76 6.52
N LYS A 540 22.76 4.09 5.36
CA LYS A 540 22.93 3.35 4.10
C LYS A 540 23.94 4.05 3.21
N HIS A 541 24.94 3.31 2.72
CA HIS A 541 25.80 3.73 1.62
C HIS A 541 25.35 3.04 0.34
N LEU A 542 25.05 3.83 -0.68
CA LEU A 542 24.52 3.40 -1.95
C LEU A 542 25.61 3.40 -3.03
N ASP A 543 25.53 2.46 -3.97
CA ASP A 543 26.32 2.47 -5.18
C ASP A 543 25.72 3.37 -6.28
N LYS A 544 26.39 3.45 -7.43
CA LYS A 544 25.92 4.23 -8.60
C LYS A 544 24.58 3.77 -9.18
N LYS A 545 24.10 2.58 -8.80
CA LYS A 545 22.79 2.01 -9.17
C LYS A 545 21.77 2.12 -8.01
N ASN A 546 22.05 2.94 -6.98
CA ASN A 546 21.25 3.12 -5.77
C ASN A 546 21.06 1.84 -4.92
N ARG A 547 21.94 0.85 -5.04
CA ARG A 547 21.92 -0.38 -4.22
C ARG A 547 22.74 -0.19 -2.96
N VAL A 548 22.29 -0.71 -1.82
CA VAL A 548 23.01 -0.60 -0.54
C VAL A 548 24.28 -1.46 -0.58
N LYS A 549 25.47 -0.86 -0.49
CA LYS A 549 26.75 -1.59 -0.31
C LYS A 549 27.15 -1.73 1.15
N LYS A 550 26.63 -0.84 2.00
CA LYS A 550 26.95 -0.77 3.43
C LYS A 550 25.72 -0.28 4.18
N LEU A 551 25.36 -0.96 5.26
CA LEU A 551 24.27 -0.61 6.17
C LEU A 551 24.84 -0.60 7.59
N ILE A 552 24.76 0.54 8.28
CA ILE A 552 25.26 0.71 9.65
C ILE A 552 24.06 0.98 10.57
N TYR A 553 24.05 0.34 11.73
CA TYR A 553 23.08 0.52 12.79
C TYR A 553 23.61 1.48 13.85
N LEU A 554 22.86 2.54 14.10
CA LEU A 554 23.22 3.57 15.06
C LEU A 554 22.09 3.78 16.08
N ASP A 555 22.47 4.19 17.29
CA ASP A 555 21.56 4.62 18.36
C ASP A 555 21.06 6.05 18.13
N THR A 556 20.26 6.57 19.07
CA THR A 556 19.73 7.95 19.07
C THR A 556 20.83 9.03 19.10
N ASN A 557 22.01 8.71 19.62
CA ASN A 557 23.16 9.61 19.72
C ASN A 557 24.08 9.57 18.49
N ASN A 558 23.73 8.77 17.46
CA ASN A 558 24.57 8.46 16.29
C ASN A 558 25.83 7.65 16.59
N ASN A 559 25.90 6.96 17.74
CA ASN A 559 26.92 5.96 18.01
C ASN A 559 26.49 4.60 17.44
N TYR A 560 27.40 3.63 17.35
CA TYR A 560 27.02 2.25 17.02
C TYR A 560 25.98 1.71 18.01
N ALA A 561 24.90 1.14 17.48
CA ALA A 561 23.83 0.57 18.29
C ALA A 561 24.33 -0.59 19.15
N GLN A 562 23.82 -0.73 20.37
CA GLN A 562 24.09 -1.89 21.23
C GLN A 562 23.12 -3.02 20.90
N THR A 563 23.34 -3.67 19.76
CA THR A 563 22.51 -4.80 19.34
C THR A 563 22.77 -6.05 20.17
N LYS A 564 21.77 -6.93 20.30
CA LYS A 564 21.88 -8.17 21.08
C LYS A 564 22.94 -9.15 20.55
N ASP A 565 23.20 -9.09 19.25
CA ASP A 565 24.20 -9.92 18.55
C ASP A 565 25.55 -9.21 18.37
N GLU A 566 25.68 -7.96 18.85
CA GLU A 566 26.84 -7.07 18.69
C GLU A 566 27.18 -6.72 17.23
N ILE A 567 26.28 -7.03 16.28
CA ILE A 567 26.42 -6.69 14.86
C ILE A 567 25.85 -5.31 14.59
N VAL A 568 26.71 -4.41 14.14
CA VAL A 568 26.35 -3.01 13.90
C VAL A 568 26.53 -2.58 12.45
N GLU A 569 27.09 -3.46 11.62
CA GLU A 569 27.35 -3.15 10.22
C GLU A 569 27.19 -4.38 9.31
N PHE A 570 26.50 -4.17 8.20
CA PHE A 570 26.37 -5.14 7.10
C PHE A 570 27.03 -4.56 5.86
N GLN A 571 27.84 -5.36 5.17
CA GLN A 571 28.44 -5.02 3.88
C GLN A 571 27.94 -5.96 2.79
N TYR A 572 27.70 -5.41 1.60
CA TYR A 572 27.16 -6.15 0.46
C TYR A 572 28.02 -5.95 -0.79
N LEU A 573 28.31 -7.06 -1.48
CA LEU A 573 28.91 -7.06 -2.81
C LEU A 573 27.89 -7.50 -3.84
N TYR A 574 28.05 -6.97 -5.06
CA TYR A 574 27.17 -7.28 -6.18
C TYR A 574 27.97 -7.56 -7.44
N ASP A 575 27.45 -8.45 -8.28
CA ASP A 575 27.93 -8.60 -9.65
C ASP A 575 27.44 -7.46 -10.57
N ASN A 576 27.93 -7.45 -11.82
CA ASN A 576 27.56 -6.47 -12.83
C ASN A 576 26.07 -6.55 -13.24
N ARG A 577 25.45 -7.74 -13.08
CA ARG A 577 24.07 -8.02 -13.46
C ARG A 577 23.06 -7.57 -12.41
N GLY A 578 23.48 -7.35 -11.17
CA GLY A 578 22.58 -6.93 -10.10
C GLY A 578 22.59 -7.83 -8.88
N ASN A 579 23.12 -9.05 -8.99
CA ASN A 579 22.97 -10.09 -7.98
C ASN A 579 23.87 -9.81 -6.78
N LYS A 580 23.34 -9.94 -5.56
CA LYS A 580 24.12 -9.86 -4.32
C LYS A 580 25.03 -11.10 -4.25
N THR A 581 26.34 -10.94 -4.32
CA THR A 581 27.31 -12.05 -4.33
C THR A 581 27.93 -12.31 -2.96
N GLN A 582 27.87 -11.34 -2.06
CA GLN A 582 28.37 -11.47 -0.70
C GLN A 582 27.57 -10.59 0.26
N GLU A 583 27.42 -11.08 1.49
CA GLU A 583 27.00 -10.35 2.67
C GLU A 583 27.95 -10.68 3.81
N SER A 584 28.40 -9.67 4.56
CA SER A 584 29.23 -9.84 5.74
C SER A 584 28.79 -8.94 6.88
N THR A 585 28.91 -9.44 8.10
CA THR A 585 28.50 -8.78 9.35
C THR A 585 29.72 -8.37 10.17
N LEU A 586 29.69 -7.17 10.74
CA LEU A 586 30.81 -6.60 11.50
C LEU A 586 30.36 -6.04 12.85
N ASP A 587 31.27 -6.13 13.82
CA ASP A 587 31.16 -5.49 15.14
C ASP A 587 31.52 -3.99 15.09
N SER A 588 31.43 -3.31 16.24
CA SER A 588 31.73 -1.88 16.37
C SER A 588 33.22 -1.52 16.22
N LEU A 589 34.11 -2.51 16.24
CA LEU A 589 35.55 -2.37 15.99
C LEU A 589 35.90 -2.62 14.52
N GLY A 590 34.94 -3.04 13.70
CA GLY A 590 35.15 -3.38 12.29
C GLY A 590 35.69 -4.80 12.07
N ASN A 591 35.61 -5.69 13.06
CA ASN A 591 35.93 -7.10 12.88
C ASN A 591 34.70 -7.86 12.39
N LEU A 592 34.92 -8.96 11.66
CA LEU A 592 33.84 -9.86 11.28
C LEU A 592 33.20 -10.49 12.52
N LYS A 593 31.87 -10.50 12.56
CA LYS A 593 31.09 -10.99 13.70
C LYS A 593 30.06 -12.01 13.25
N GLU A 594 29.94 -13.13 13.94
CA GLU A 594 28.97 -14.17 13.58
C GLU A 594 27.53 -13.81 13.99
N PHE A 595 26.56 -14.00 13.09
CA PHE A 595 25.14 -13.74 13.36
C PHE A 595 24.34 -15.00 13.71
N GLN A 596 24.80 -16.17 13.27
CA GLN A 596 24.17 -17.45 13.56
C GLN A 596 25.20 -18.58 13.44
N ALA A 597 25.23 -19.48 14.42
CA ALA A 597 26.27 -20.51 14.51
C ALA A 597 27.66 -19.86 14.40
N ASP A 598 28.53 -20.31 13.49
CA ASP A 598 29.83 -19.70 13.23
C ASP A 598 29.86 -18.84 11.94
N VAL A 599 28.73 -18.32 11.46
CA VAL A 599 28.65 -17.60 10.17
C VAL A 599 28.78 -16.09 10.34
N ALA A 600 29.81 -15.50 9.71
CA ALA A 600 30.00 -14.04 9.58
C ALA A 600 29.94 -13.53 8.13
N ILE A 601 30.10 -14.43 7.13
CA ILE A 601 30.02 -14.09 5.71
C ILE A 601 29.17 -15.13 4.97
N VAL A 602 28.26 -14.66 4.13
CA VAL A 602 27.51 -15.49 3.18
C VAL A 602 27.91 -15.09 1.76
N LYS A 603 28.31 -16.07 0.94
CA LYS A 603 28.59 -15.88 -0.50
C LYS A 603 27.61 -16.65 -1.37
N TRP A 604 27.27 -16.07 -2.51
CA TRP A 604 26.33 -16.65 -3.47
C TRP A 604 26.90 -16.70 -4.88
N ASP A 605 26.77 -17.87 -5.50
CA ASP A 605 27.09 -18.09 -6.91
C ASP A 605 25.81 -18.17 -7.74
N TYR A 606 25.85 -17.64 -8.96
CA TYR A 606 24.71 -17.53 -9.86
C TYR A 606 25.01 -18.12 -11.25
N ASP A 607 24.02 -18.76 -11.86
CA ASP A 607 24.10 -19.14 -13.28
C ASP A 607 23.89 -17.93 -14.23
N LEU A 608 23.90 -18.16 -15.55
CA LEU A 608 23.69 -17.11 -16.56
C LEU A 608 22.29 -16.49 -16.54
N ASN A 609 21.30 -17.18 -15.98
CA ASN A 609 19.92 -16.71 -15.87
C ASN A 609 19.64 -15.99 -14.54
N ASN A 610 20.68 -15.68 -13.75
CA ASN A 610 20.61 -15.08 -12.42
C ASN A 610 19.95 -15.99 -11.34
N ASN A 611 19.91 -17.31 -11.56
CA ASN A 611 19.48 -18.23 -10.52
C ASN A 611 20.63 -18.49 -9.54
N LYS A 612 20.36 -18.41 -8.24
CA LYS A 612 21.33 -18.75 -7.19
C LYS A 612 21.60 -20.25 -7.18
N ILE A 613 22.81 -20.69 -7.56
CA ILE A 613 23.19 -22.11 -7.67
C ILE A 613 23.98 -22.63 -6.48
N LYS A 614 24.59 -21.74 -5.68
CA LYS A 614 25.31 -22.12 -4.46
C LYS A 614 25.27 -21.01 -3.42
N THR A 615 25.17 -21.41 -2.15
CA THR A 615 25.45 -20.57 -0.98
C THR A 615 26.64 -21.19 -0.24
N THR A 616 27.62 -20.36 0.16
CA THR A 616 28.77 -20.78 0.97
C THR A 616 28.87 -19.89 2.21
N TYR A 617 29.04 -20.50 3.37
CA TYR A 617 29.19 -19.80 4.65
C TYR A 617 30.65 -19.73 5.09
N TYR A 618 31.08 -18.58 5.63
CA TYR A 618 32.39 -18.38 6.23
C TYR A 618 32.27 -17.77 7.62
N ASN A 619 33.25 -18.06 8.48
CA ASN A 619 33.35 -17.55 9.85
C ASN A 619 34.06 -16.21 9.95
N SER A 620 34.24 -15.69 11.16
CA SER A 620 34.94 -14.43 11.45
C SER A 620 36.40 -14.43 10.99
N SER A 621 37.05 -15.60 10.94
CA SER A 621 38.40 -15.77 10.37
C SER A 621 38.42 -15.82 8.84
N SER A 622 37.28 -15.63 8.15
CA SER A 622 37.11 -15.80 6.70
C SER A 622 37.40 -17.23 6.19
N GLU A 623 37.33 -18.22 7.07
CA GLU A 623 37.42 -19.65 6.74
C GLU A 623 36.02 -20.25 6.59
N LEU A 624 35.90 -21.45 6.02
CA LEU A 624 34.60 -22.11 5.86
C LEU A 624 33.93 -22.32 7.22
N ALA A 625 32.65 -21.96 7.32
CA ALA A 625 31.82 -22.06 8.52
C ALA A 625 31.08 -23.41 8.64
N ASN A 626 30.87 -23.88 9.86
CA ASN A 626 29.86 -24.86 10.27
C ASN A 626 28.57 -24.12 10.64
N ALA A 627 27.79 -23.70 9.64
CA ALA A 627 26.50 -23.07 9.90
C ALA A 627 25.52 -24.07 10.57
N ASN A 628 24.24 -23.71 10.66
CA ASN A 628 23.23 -24.53 11.31
C ASN A 628 23.30 -26.03 10.88
N GLN A 629 23.27 -26.94 11.86
CA GLN A 629 23.44 -28.39 11.69
C GLN A 629 24.74 -28.81 10.97
N ASN A 630 25.82 -28.02 11.10
CA ASN A 630 27.13 -28.22 10.47
C ASN A 630 27.10 -28.19 8.93
N VAL A 631 26.21 -27.39 8.36
CA VAL A 631 26.13 -27.17 6.91
C VAL A 631 27.00 -25.97 6.52
N THR A 632 27.90 -26.16 5.56
CA THR A 632 28.78 -25.13 5.01
C THR A 632 28.32 -24.65 3.63
N TYR A 633 27.70 -25.56 2.86
CA TYR A 633 27.25 -25.28 1.51
C TYR A 633 25.80 -25.70 1.32
N ASN A 634 25.04 -24.85 0.64
CA ASN A 634 23.78 -25.25 0.02
C ASN A 634 23.93 -25.14 -1.51
N THR A 635 23.54 -26.18 -2.24
CA THR A 635 23.54 -26.17 -3.71
C THR A 635 22.12 -26.23 -4.25
N TYR A 636 21.87 -25.59 -5.38
CA TYR A 636 20.55 -25.48 -6.00
C TYR A 636 20.63 -25.84 -7.49
N LYS A 637 19.61 -26.53 -8.02
CA LYS A 637 19.46 -26.79 -9.45
C LYS A 637 18.12 -26.31 -9.96
N TYR A 638 18.09 -25.83 -11.20
CA TYR A 638 16.91 -25.27 -11.85
C TYR A 638 16.62 -25.99 -13.16
N ASN A 639 15.34 -26.01 -13.55
CA ASN A 639 14.93 -26.46 -14.88
C ASN A 639 15.11 -25.34 -15.93
N ASN A 640 14.77 -25.63 -17.19
CA ASN A 640 14.85 -24.67 -18.30
C ASN A 640 13.88 -23.47 -18.21
N LYS A 641 12.95 -23.48 -17.25
CA LYS A 641 12.06 -22.37 -16.93
C LYS A 641 12.55 -21.55 -15.72
N ASN A 642 13.79 -21.74 -15.28
CA ASN A 642 14.38 -21.09 -14.09
C ASN A 642 13.65 -21.43 -12.78
N GLN A 643 13.00 -22.59 -12.71
CA GLN A 643 12.31 -23.04 -11.50
C GLN A 643 13.19 -24.06 -10.75
N LEU A 644 13.25 -23.94 -9.44
CA LEU A 644 14.08 -24.78 -8.57
C LEU A 644 13.58 -26.24 -8.57
N ILE A 645 14.48 -27.19 -8.80
CA ILE A 645 14.17 -28.64 -8.86
C ILE A 645 15.01 -29.48 -7.89
N GLU A 646 16.06 -28.94 -7.28
CA GLU A 646 16.87 -29.65 -6.29
C GLU A 646 17.52 -28.68 -5.30
N ARG A 647 17.57 -29.06 -4.02
CA ARG A 647 18.39 -28.45 -2.96
C ARG A 647 19.19 -29.54 -2.24
N ALA A 648 20.47 -29.32 -1.99
CA ALA A 648 21.32 -30.24 -1.23
C ALA A 648 22.28 -29.50 -0.29
N ASN A 649 22.64 -30.13 0.82
CA ASN A 649 23.40 -29.51 1.92
C ASN A 649 24.70 -30.28 2.21
N PHE A 650 25.82 -29.59 2.39
CA PHE A 650 27.13 -30.23 2.56
C PHE A 650 27.95 -29.57 3.67
N ASN A 651 28.84 -30.33 4.32
CA ASN A 651 29.85 -29.79 5.26
C ASN A 651 31.06 -29.17 4.53
N LYS A 652 32.07 -28.71 5.29
CA LYS A 652 33.32 -28.12 4.78
C LYS A 652 34.06 -29.01 3.77
N ASN A 653 33.96 -30.33 3.91
CA ASN A 653 34.59 -31.32 3.02
C ASN A 653 33.74 -31.68 1.79
N MET A 654 32.63 -30.96 1.55
CA MET A 654 31.65 -31.28 0.50
C MET A 654 30.99 -32.66 0.68
N GLU A 655 30.92 -33.16 1.91
CA GLU A 655 30.21 -34.39 2.25
C GLU A 655 28.74 -34.09 2.60
N PRO A 656 27.79 -34.97 2.21
CA PRO A 656 26.37 -34.82 2.53
C PRO A 656 26.07 -34.57 4.02
N LYS A 657 25.30 -33.52 4.32
CA LYS A 657 24.80 -33.22 5.67
C LYS A 657 23.29 -33.01 5.72
N ILE A 658 22.70 -33.41 6.85
CA ILE A 658 21.28 -33.22 7.12
C ILE A 658 21.04 -31.76 7.52
N LEU A 659 20.06 -31.14 6.88
CA LEU A 659 19.44 -29.89 7.30
C LEU A 659 17.93 -30.11 7.34
N ASP A 660 17.29 -29.84 8.46
CA ASP A 660 15.83 -30.02 8.66
C ASP A 660 15.37 -31.43 8.25
N GLY A 661 16.09 -32.45 8.73
CA GLY A 661 15.78 -33.87 8.53
C GLY A 661 16.28 -34.49 7.22
N PHE A 662 16.75 -33.71 6.25
CA PHE A 662 17.15 -34.24 4.93
C PHE A 662 18.49 -33.70 4.43
N PHE A 663 19.23 -34.54 3.68
CA PHE A 663 20.42 -34.10 2.97
C PHE A 663 20.05 -33.32 1.71
N LYS A 664 19.06 -33.86 0.99
CA LYS A 664 18.68 -33.35 -0.33
C LYS A 664 17.17 -33.48 -0.52
N ARG A 665 16.59 -32.43 -1.11
CA ARG A 665 15.20 -32.42 -1.59
C ARG A 665 15.17 -32.21 -3.10
N LYS A 666 14.35 -32.99 -3.80
CA LYS A 666 14.03 -32.76 -5.22
C LYS A 666 12.58 -32.35 -5.38
N PHE A 667 12.33 -31.43 -6.29
CA PHE A 667 11.01 -30.87 -6.58
C PHE A 667 10.60 -31.25 -8.00
N ILE A 668 9.44 -31.86 -8.14
CA ILE A 668 8.76 -32.06 -9.42
C ILE A 668 7.62 -31.05 -9.44
N LEU A 669 7.68 -30.13 -10.40
CA LEU A 669 6.80 -28.97 -10.41
C LEU A 669 5.58 -29.17 -11.29
N SER A 670 4.46 -28.55 -10.90
CA SER A 670 3.27 -28.40 -11.73
C SER A 670 3.58 -27.59 -12.99
N VAL A 671 2.64 -27.56 -13.94
CA VAL A 671 2.71 -26.63 -15.08
C VAL A 671 2.77 -25.16 -14.64
N THR A 672 2.20 -24.82 -13.47
CA THR A 672 2.24 -23.50 -12.84
C THR A 672 3.52 -23.23 -12.05
N GLY A 673 4.40 -24.23 -11.89
CA GLY A 673 5.70 -24.07 -11.22
C GLY A 673 5.72 -24.31 -9.72
N ARG A 674 4.63 -24.86 -9.16
CA ARG A 674 4.53 -25.21 -7.74
C ARG A 674 5.09 -26.59 -7.48
N ASP A 675 5.58 -26.82 -6.27
CA ASP A 675 6.03 -28.14 -5.83
C ASP A 675 4.83 -29.10 -5.84
N SER A 676 4.72 -29.94 -6.87
CA SER A 676 3.71 -31.01 -6.96
C SER A 676 4.18 -32.29 -6.30
N ILE A 677 5.49 -32.56 -6.35
CA ILE A 677 6.09 -33.70 -5.64
C ILE A 677 7.39 -33.24 -5.02
N ILE A 678 7.57 -33.53 -3.73
CA ILE A 678 8.83 -33.37 -3.00
C ILE A 678 9.39 -34.75 -2.71
N LEU A 679 10.66 -34.99 -3.04
CA LEU A 679 11.39 -36.22 -2.74
C LEU A 679 12.54 -35.93 -1.78
N ASN A 680 12.60 -36.67 -0.68
CA ASN A 680 13.51 -36.45 0.43
C ASN A 680 14.57 -37.55 0.51
N TYR A 681 15.84 -37.17 0.57
CA TYR A 681 17.00 -38.08 0.54
C TYR A 681 17.87 -37.96 1.79
N ASN A 682 18.41 -39.10 2.22
CA ASN A 682 19.42 -39.21 3.27
C ASN A 682 20.84 -38.93 2.73
N THR A 683 21.84 -38.94 3.63
CA THR A 683 23.25 -38.68 3.33
C THR A 683 23.89 -39.70 2.38
N ASN A 684 23.34 -40.91 2.27
CA ASN A 684 23.76 -41.92 1.28
C ASN A 684 23.13 -41.70 -0.10
N ASN A 685 22.49 -40.55 -0.31
CA ASN A 685 21.78 -40.19 -1.54
C ASN A 685 20.64 -41.16 -1.91
N LYS A 686 20.08 -41.85 -0.91
CA LYS A 686 18.91 -42.73 -1.04
C LYS A 686 17.69 -42.04 -0.43
N LEU A 687 16.49 -42.39 -0.90
CA LEU A 687 15.25 -41.93 -0.27
C LEU A 687 15.25 -42.29 1.23
N VAL A 688 14.78 -41.37 2.07
CA VAL A 688 14.68 -41.62 3.52
C VAL A 688 13.73 -42.79 3.83
N LYS A 689 13.86 -43.37 5.02
CA LYS A 689 12.88 -44.35 5.53
C LYS A 689 11.61 -43.61 5.97
N GLY A 690 10.46 -44.29 5.95
CA GLY A 690 9.17 -43.65 6.24
C GLY A 690 8.71 -42.78 5.07
N VAL A 691 8.20 -41.57 5.37
CA VAL A 691 7.75 -40.62 4.34
C VAL A 691 8.95 -40.02 3.60
N CYS A 692 9.16 -40.46 2.36
CA CYS A 692 10.20 -39.92 1.49
C CYS A 692 9.66 -39.13 0.30
N LYS A 693 8.36 -39.22 0.04
CA LYS A 693 7.69 -38.54 -1.07
C LYS A 693 6.42 -37.87 -0.55
N THR A 694 6.30 -36.57 -0.79
CA THR A 694 5.07 -35.80 -0.54
C THR A 694 4.51 -35.34 -1.86
N VAL A 695 3.22 -35.53 -2.09
CA VAL A 695 2.51 -35.11 -3.31
C VAL A 695 1.49 -34.03 -2.94
N TYR A 696 1.54 -32.90 -3.62
CA TYR A 696 0.59 -31.81 -3.50
C TYR A 696 -0.33 -31.76 -4.71
N ILE A 697 -1.63 -31.63 -4.47
CA ILE A 697 -2.65 -31.39 -5.48
C ILE A 697 -3.20 -29.99 -5.28
N TYR A 698 -3.30 -29.23 -6.37
CA TYR A 698 -3.82 -27.88 -6.37
C TYR A 698 -5.12 -27.82 -7.19
N ASN A 699 -6.06 -26.96 -6.80
CA ASN A 699 -7.20 -26.66 -7.66
C ASN A 699 -6.80 -25.71 -8.80
N LYS A 700 -7.76 -25.37 -9.67
CA LYS A 700 -7.50 -24.47 -10.80
C LYS A 700 -7.00 -23.09 -10.36
N TYR A 701 -7.47 -22.56 -9.23
CA TYR A 701 -7.03 -21.29 -8.65
C TYR A 701 -5.74 -21.40 -7.85
N ASP A 702 -5.03 -22.53 -8.02
CA ASP A 702 -3.70 -22.69 -7.47
C ASP A 702 -3.76 -22.76 -5.92
N ASN A 703 -4.91 -23.11 -5.31
CA ASN A 703 -5.00 -23.42 -3.88
C ASN A 703 -4.64 -24.89 -3.63
N ASN A 704 -3.83 -25.18 -2.61
CA ASN A 704 -3.49 -26.57 -2.24
C ASN A 704 -4.73 -27.26 -1.69
N THR A 705 -5.24 -28.30 -2.36
CA THR A 705 -6.42 -29.06 -1.95
C THR A 705 -6.08 -30.40 -1.31
N SER A 706 -4.86 -30.90 -1.49
CA SER A 706 -4.45 -32.15 -0.87
C SER A 706 -2.93 -32.26 -0.75
N GLU A 707 -2.51 -32.89 0.34
CA GLU A 707 -1.14 -33.34 0.58
C GLU A 707 -1.17 -34.84 0.90
N SER A 708 -0.36 -35.64 0.22
CA SER A 708 -0.29 -37.10 0.42
C SER A 708 1.13 -37.57 0.63
N PHE A 709 1.33 -38.50 1.57
CA PHE A 709 2.63 -38.97 2.02
C PHE A 709 2.88 -40.42 1.61
N PHE A 710 4.05 -40.69 1.04
CA PHE A 710 4.40 -42.00 0.51
C PHE A 710 5.78 -42.46 0.95
N ASN A 711 5.92 -43.77 1.08
CA ASN A 711 7.19 -44.43 1.31
C ASN A 711 8.01 -44.61 0.01
N LYS A 712 9.20 -45.23 0.14
CA LYS A 712 10.12 -45.49 -0.98
C LYS A 712 9.54 -46.42 -2.07
N ASN A 713 8.52 -47.20 -1.77
CA ASN A 713 7.83 -48.09 -2.69
C ASN A 713 6.65 -47.40 -3.42
N ASN A 714 6.43 -46.09 -3.17
CA ASN A 714 5.23 -45.33 -3.58
C ASN A 714 3.93 -45.83 -2.94
N GLU A 715 4.00 -46.52 -1.80
CA GLU A 715 2.82 -46.88 -1.02
C GLU A 715 2.48 -45.72 -0.06
N PRO A 716 1.18 -45.44 0.21
CA PRO A 716 0.78 -44.49 1.24
C PRO A 716 1.47 -44.82 2.56
N ALA A 717 1.94 -43.81 3.28
CA ALA A 717 2.62 -43.97 4.56
C ALA A 717 2.18 -42.89 5.54
N LEU A 718 2.25 -43.18 6.84
CA LEU A 718 1.95 -42.20 7.89
C LEU A 718 3.12 -41.23 8.08
N ASN A 719 2.81 -39.94 8.15
CA ASN A 719 3.74 -38.91 8.58
C ASN A 719 3.91 -38.90 10.12
N ASP A 720 4.69 -37.95 10.64
CA ASP A 720 4.97 -37.82 12.08
C ASP A 720 3.71 -37.49 12.91
N SER A 721 2.64 -37.01 12.28
CA SER A 721 1.33 -36.78 12.92
C SER A 721 0.41 -38.00 12.86
N GLY A 722 0.87 -39.13 12.30
CA GLY A 722 0.10 -40.36 12.20
C GLY A 722 -0.95 -40.38 11.08
N VAL A 723 -0.80 -39.55 10.03
CA VAL A 723 -1.77 -39.46 8.93
C VAL A 723 -1.08 -39.68 7.57
N SER A 724 -1.79 -40.23 6.59
CA SER A 724 -1.25 -40.53 5.26
C SER A 724 -1.58 -39.48 4.21
N SER A 725 -2.68 -38.74 4.40
CA SER A 725 -2.96 -37.55 3.60
C SER A 725 -3.84 -36.54 4.33
N ILE A 726 -3.78 -35.30 3.85
CA ILE A 726 -4.54 -34.15 4.32
C ILE A 726 -5.31 -33.59 3.13
N LYS A 727 -6.61 -33.34 3.26
CA LYS A 727 -7.39 -32.58 2.28
C LYS A 727 -7.76 -31.22 2.86
N TYR A 728 -7.66 -30.17 2.05
CA TYR A 728 -7.97 -28.80 2.42
C TYR A 728 -9.22 -28.32 1.69
N TYR A 729 -10.08 -27.58 2.38
CA TYR A 729 -11.36 -27.12 1.87
C TYR A 729 -11.39 -25.59 1.73
N TYR A 730 -12.02 -25.12 0.65
CA TYR A 730 -12.17 -23.69 0.35
C TYR A 730 -13.62 -23.38 -0.05
N ASN A 731 -14.11 -22.19 0.29
CA ASN A 731 -15.43 -21.73 -0.12
C ASN A 731 -15.46 -21.26 -1.59
N SER A 732 -16.61 -20.77 -2.07
CA SER A 732 -16.77 -20.28 -3.45
C SER A 732 -15.93 -19.03 -3.78
N LYS A 733 -15.55 -18.23 -2.77
CA LYS A 733 -14.61 -17.11 -2.88
C LYS A 733 -13.15 -17.54 -2.77
N GLN A 734 -12.87 -18.85 -2.73
CA GLN A 734 -11.52 -19.41 -2.58
C GLN A 734 -10.83 -19.10 -1.25
N GLN A 735 -11.62 -18.82 -0.20
CA GLN A 735 -11.12 -18.66 1.16
C GLN A 735 -11.07 -20.02 1.87
N TYR A 736 -10.04 -20.24 2.66
CA TYR A 736 -9.84 -21.46 3.44
C TYR A 736 -10.97 -21.67 4.47
N ILE A 737 -11.51 -22.88 4.56
CA ILE A 737 -12.59 -23.23 5.51
C ILE A 737 -12.30 -24.50 6.30
N GLY A 738 -11.09 -25.06 6.23
CA GLY A 738 -10.70 -26.20 7.07
C GLY A 738 -9.92 -27.30 6.36
N TYR A 739 -9.74 -28.43 7.06
CA TYR A 739 -9.00 -29.61 6.58
C TYR A 739 -9.59 -30.92 7.12
N ALA A 740 -9.22 -32.05 6.49
CA ALA A 740 -9.47 -33.40 7.00
C ALA A 740 -8.28 -34.35 6.78
N TYR A 741 -8.07 -35.29 7.68
CA TYR A 741 -7.00 -36.28 7.67
C TYR A 741 -7.48 -37.67 7.27
N PHE A 742 -6.64 -38.39 6.52
CA PHE A 742 -6.95 -39.70 5.98
C PHE A 742 -5.81 -40.70 6.20
N ASP A 743 -6.18 -41.96 6.41
CA ASP A 743 -5.25 -43.09 6.55
C ASP A 743 -4.72 -43.60 5.20
N GLU A 744 -3.90 -44.64 5.25
CA GLU A 744 -3.28 -45.29 4.09
C GLU A 744 -4.31 -45.93 3.13
N ASN A 745 -5.54 -46.17 3.59
CA ASN A 745 -6.65 -46.67 2.78
C ASN A 745 -7.56 -45.55 2.24
N GLY A 746 -7.22 -44.29 2.49
CA GLY A 746 -8.01 -43.13 2.08
C GLY A 746 -9.29 -42.93 2.91
N LYS A 747 -9.39 -43.53 4.10
CA LYS A 747 -10.52 -43.32 5.04
C LYS A 747 -10.18 -42.22 6.04
N LYS A 748 -11.18 -41.44 6.47
CA LYS A 748 -10.99 -40.44 7.53
C LYS A 748 -10.37 -41.12 8.76
N THR A 749 -9.32 -40.51 9.31
CA THR A 749 -8.62 -41.04 10.49
C THR A 749 -8.26 -39.94 11.46
N ASN A 750 -8.01 -40.32 12.71
CA ASN A 750 -7.47 -39.41 13.70
C ASN A 750 -5.95 -39.31 13.55
N ASN A 751 -5.41 -38.11 13.74
CA ASN A 751 -3.99 -37.92 14.02
C ASN A 751 -3.64 -38.41 15.43
N ILE A 752 -2.37 -38.25 15.84
CA ILE A 752 -1.89 -38.60 17.18
C ILE A 752 -2.63 -37.89 18.32
N ASP A 753 -3.23 -36.73 18.06
CA ASP A 753 -4.00 -35.95 19.05
C ASP A 753 -5.49 -36.31 19.09
N GLY A 754 -5.92 -37.31 18.31
CA GLY A 754 -7.33 -37.73 18.25
C GLY A 754 -8.22 -36.90 17.31
N ILE A 755 -7.64 -35.98 16.54
CA ILE A 755 -8.35 -35.06 15.64
C ILE A 755 -8.34 -35.64 14.22
N SER A 756 -9.48 -35.62 13.54
CA SER A 756 -9.59 -35.99 12.12
C SER A 756 -9.83 -34.80 11.21
N SER A 757 -10.51 -33.76 11.67
CA SER A 757 -10.79 -32.58 10.84
C SER A 757 -10.95 -31.30 11.64
N ASN A 758 -10.73 -30.19 10.94
CA ASN A 758 -11.02 -28.84 11.39
C ASN A 758 -11.98 -28.17 10.39
N ASN A 759 -13.00 -27.48 10.88
CA ASN A 759 -13.94 -26.71 10.05
C ASN A 759 -14.05 -25.28 10.56
N GLN A 760 -13.93 -24.32 9.64
CA GLN A 760 -14.13 -22.89 9.87
C GLN A 760 -15.38 -22.37 9.17
N THR A 761 -16.16 -21.56 9.88
CA THR A 761 -17.25 -20.77 9.30
C THR A 761 -16.83 -19.32 9.21
N LEU A 762 -16.91 -18.71 8.03
CA LEU A 762 -16.55 -17.31 7.82
C LEU A 762 -17.81 -16.43 7.73
N ASN A 763 -17.75 -15.19 8.21
CA ASN A 763 -18.79 -14.18 7.92
C ASN A 763 -18.63 -13.61 6.50
N GLU A 764 -19.51 -12.70 6.09
CA GLU A 764 -19.48 -12.08 4.76
C GLU A 764 -18.16 -11.36 4.43
N LEU A 765 -17.50 -10.82 5.48
CA LEU A 765 -16.22 -10.12 5.41
C LEU A 765 -15.02 -11.09 5.30
N GLY A 766 -15.24 -12.40 5.45
CA GLY A 766 -14.19 -13.42 5.43
C GLY A 766 -13.56 -13.72 6.80
N TYR A 767 -14.04 -13.09 7.89
CA TYR A 767 -13.53 -13.36 9.23
C TYR A 767 -14.13 -14.65 9.82
N VAL A 768 -13.30 -15.43 10.51
CA VAL A 768 -13.71 -16.68 11.17
C VAL A 768 -14.71 -16.39 12.28
N VAL A 769 -15.92 -16.95 12.21
CA VAL A 769 -16.96 -16.89 13.26
C VAL A 769 -16.90 -18.12 14.16
N TYR A 770 -16.65 -19.29 13.58
CA TYR A 770 -16.51 -20.55 14.30
C TYR A 770 -15.29 -21.30 13.79
N ASP A 771 -14.57 -21.92 14.71
CA ASP A 771 -13.47 -22.84 14.46
C ASP A 771 -13.71 -24.12 15.28
N THR A 772 -13.80 -25.28 14.64
CA THR A 772 -14.32 -26.53 15.25
C THR A 772 -13.49 -27.76 14.90
N TYR A 773 -13.37 -28.71 15.83
CA TYR A 773 -12.59 -29.95 15.65
C TYR A 773 -13.44 -31.23 15.77
N PHE A 774 -13.18 -32.21 14.91
CA PHE A 774 -13.94 -33.47 14.92
C PHE A 774 -13.02 -34.69 14.85
N ASP A 775 -13.46 -35.80 15.44
CA ASP A 775 -12.86 -37.11 15.29
C ASP A 775 -13.23 -37.76 13.93
N LYS A 776 -12.68 -38.95 13.66
CA LYS A 776 -12.90 -39.70 12.41
C LYS A 776 -14.35 -40.11 12.16
N ASN A 777 -15.21 -40.08 13.18
CA ASN A 777 -16.64 -40.36 13.10
C ASN A 777 -17.46 -39.07 13.02
N ASP A 778 -16.83 -37.93 12.74
CA ASP A 778 -17.42 -36.59 12.71
C ASP A 778 -18.05 -36.17 14.06
N LYS A 779 -17.56 -36.73 15.18
CA LYS A 779 -17.97 -36.33 16.53
C LYS A 779 -17.07 -35.22 17.08
N PRO A 780 -17.63 -34.23 17.81
CA PRO A 780 -16.85 -33.19 18.49
C PRO A 780 -15.71 -33.77 19.33
N VAL A 781 -14.49 -33.26 19.16
CA VAL A 781 -13.30 -33.62 19.96
C VAL A 781 -12.59 -32.37 20.45
N ILE A 782 -11.84 -32.47 21.55
CA ILE A 782 -11.00 -31.38 22.03
C ILE A 782 -9.76 -31.28 21.13
N GLY A 783 -9.56 -30.11 20.53
CA GLY A 783 -8.40 -29.79 19.69
C GLY A 783 -7.15 -29.38 20.48
N PRO A 784 -6.09 -28.95 19.79
CA PRO A 784 -4.77 -28.71 20.38
C PRO A 784 -4.78 -27.61 21.45
N GLU A 785 -5.73 -26.67 21.37
CA GLU A 785 -5.88 -25.54 22.28
C GLU A 785 -6.88 -25.77 23.42
N GLY A 786 -7.27 -27.02 23.67
CA GLY A 786 -8.08 -27.40 24.84
C GLY A 786 -9.59 -27.19 24.66
N TYR A 787 -10.05 -26.84 23.46
CA TYR A 787 -11.47 -26.68 23.13
C TYR A 787 -11.91 -27.48 21.91
N TYR A 788 -13.21 -27.79 21.86
CA TYR A 788 -13.84 -28.33 20.65
C TYR A 788 -14.16 -27.22 19.65
N LYS A 789 -14.75 -26.13 20.15
CA LYS A 789 -15.22 -25.01 19.34
C LYS A 789 -14.74 -23.70 19.92
N LYS A 790 -14.23 -22.82 19.06
CA LYS A 790 -13.96 -21.42 19.37
C LYS A 790 -14.87 -20.54 18.52
N GLU A 791 -15.56 -19.63 19.18
CA GLU A 791 -16.43 -18.65 18.55
C GLU A 791 -15.83 -17.26 18.67
N TYR A 792 -15.88 -16.50 17.57
CA TYR A 792 -15.44 -15.11 17.49
C TYR A 792 -16.63 -14.21 17.19
N LYS A 793 -16.72 -13.08 17.90
CA LYS A 793 -17.58 -11.95 17.53
C LYS A 793 -16.71 -10.79 17.11
N TRP A 794 -16.97 -10.28 15.91
CA TRP A 794 -16.28 -9.15 15.31
C TRP A 794 -17.15 -7.90 15.36
N ASN A 795 -16.54 -6.73 15.43
CA ASN A 795 -17.22 -5.45 15.19
C ASN A 795 -17.16 -5.07 13.70
N GLU A 796 -17.80 -3.96 13.35
CA GLU A 796 -17.87 -3.46 11.96
C GLU A 796 -16.54 -2.92 11.42
N LYS A 797 -15.52 -2.78 12.29
CA LYS A 797 -14.15 -2.37 11.92
C LYS A 797 -13.24 -3.55 11.58
N GLY A 798 -13.72 -4.78 11.77
CA GLY A 798 -12.92 -6.00 11.60
C GLY A 798 -12.13 -6.41 12.84
N GLU A 799 -12.45 -5.84 14.01
CA GLU A 799 -11.78 -6.19 15.27
C GLU A 799 -12.59 -7.21 16.08
N THR A 800 -11.88 -8.14 16.73
CA THR A 800 -12.51 -9.11 17.63
C THR A 800 -12.94 -8.43 18.93
N ILE A 801 -14.24 -8.46 19.23
CA ILE A 801 -14.81 -7.93 20.48
C ILE A 801 -15.15 -9.01 21.50
N LYS A 802 -15.23 -10.28 21.07
CA LYS A 802 -15.54 -11.39 21.97
C LYS A 802 -14.98 -12.70 21.43
N ILE A 803 -14.43 -13.52 22.33
CA ILE A 803 -14.04 -14.90 22.04
C ILE A 803 -14.68 -15.82 23.08
N ARG A 804 -15.23 -16.96 22.66
CA ARG A 804 -15.76 -18.00 23.56
C ARG A 804 -15.25 -19.38 23.16
N THR A 805 -14.90 -20.20 24.14
CA THR A 805 -14.44 -21.57 23.95
C THR A 805 -15.44 -22.57 24.54
N PHE A 806 -15.70 -23.65 23.80
CA PHE A 806 -16.70 -24.65 24.16
C PHE A 806 -16.13 -26.06 24.12
N GLY A 807 -16.58 -26.89 25.05
CA GLY A 807 -16.30 -28.32 25.07
C GLY A 807 -17.20 -29.10 24.11
N THR A 808 -16.99 -30.41 24.05
CA THR A 808 -17.72 -31.33 23.15
C THR A 808 -19.22 -31.41 23.42
N ASN A 809 -19.67 -30.99 24.61
CA ASN A 809 -21.08 -30.86 24.99
C ASN A 809 -21.70 -29.50 24.64
N ASN A 810 -21.00 -28.65 23.87
CA ASN A 810 -21.39 -27.27 23.54
C ASN A 810 -21.58 -26.34 24.75
N LYS A 811 -21.06 -26.69 25.92
CA LYS A 811 -20.97 -25.79 27.08
C LYS A 811 -19.63 -25.07 27.08
N LEU A 812 -19.59 -23.87 27.68
CA LEU A 812 -18.35 -23.13 27.88
C LEU A 812 -17.35 -23.98 28.68
N ILE A 813 -16.10 -23.94 28.26
CA ILE A 813 -14.96 -24.49 29.01
C ILE A 813 -13.79 -23.52 28.91
N GLU A 814 -12.95 -23.53 29.93
CA GLU A 814 -11.72 -22.76 29.95
C GLU A 814 -10.71 -23.31 28.93
N ASP A 815 -10.01 -22.40 28.26
CA ASP A 815 -8.83 -22.69 27.45
C ASP A 815 -7.60 -23.00 28.32
N LYS A 816 -6.44 -23.20 27.68
CA LYS A 816 -5.16 -23.43 28.38
C LYS A 816 -4.75 -22.30 29.33
N SER A 817 -5.29 -21.09 29.15
CA SER A 817 -5.04 -19.93 30.01
C SER A 817 -6.02 -19.86 31.19
N GLY A 818 -6.95 -20.81 31.33
CA GLY A 818 -7.95 -20.81 32.40
C GLY A 818 -9.16 -19.91 32.10
N VAL A 819 -9.40 -19.53 30.84
CA VAL A 819 -10.45 -18.58 30.46
C VAL A 819 -11.43 -19.19 29.48
N ALA A 820 -12.74 -19.10 29.74
CA ALA A 820 -13.76 -19.61 28.82
C ALA A 820 -14.30 -18.53 27.87
N GLN A 821 -14.20 -17.26 28.25
CA GLN A 821 -14.64 -16.13 27.45
C GLN A 821 -13.74 -14.91 27.66
N TYR A 822 -13.32 -14.31 26.54
CA TYR A 822 -12.66 -13.00 26.50
C TYR A 822 -13.64 -11.97 25.96
N LEU A 823 -13.73 -10.81 26.61
CA LEU A 823 -14.49 -9.66 26.16
C LEU A 823 -13.53 -8.48 25.96
N TYR A 824 -13.46 -7.97 24.74
CA TYR A 824 -12.58 -6.87 24.37
C TYR A 824 -13.39 -5.59 24.23
N THR A 825 -12.89 -4.51 24.82
CA THR A 825 -13.33 -3.15 24.48
C THR A 825 -12.31 -2.55 23.55
N ILE A 826 -12.75 -1.98 22.43
CA ILE A 826 -11.89 -1.48 21.36
C ILE A 826 -11.95 0.05 21.32
N GLN A 827 -10.80 0.69 21.15
CA GLN A 827 -10.67 2.15 21.00
C GLN A 827 -11.11 2.60 19.60
N ASN A 828 -11.23 3.93 19.40
CA ASN A 828 -11.52 4.45 18.06
C ASN A 828 -10.44 4.10 17.03
N SER A 829 -9.19 3.95 17.48
CA SER A 829 -8.04 3.48 16.72
C SER A 829 -8.08 2.00 16.35
N GLY A 830 -9.07 1.22 16.78
CA GLY A 830 -9.06 -0.23 16.58
C GLY A 830 -8.19 -1.00 17.57
N LEU A 831 -7.33 -0.31 18.33
CA LEU A 831 -6.53 -0.93 19.39
C LEU A 831 -7.40 -1.37 20.57
N ILE A 832 -6.96 -2.42 21.27
CA ILE A 832 -7.60 -2.89 22.49
C ILE A 832 -7.51 -1.81 23.58
N LYS A 833 -8.64 -1.47 24.17
CA LYS A 833 -8.76 -0.62 25.38
C LYS A 833 -8.68 -1.47 26.65
N SER A 834 -9.39 -2.59 26.66
CA SER A 834 -9.39 -3.49 27.80
C SER A 834 -9.80 -4.90 27.41
N VAL A 835 -9.35 -5.87 28.20
CA VAL A 835 -9.74 -7.29 28.09
C VAL A 835 -10.31 -7.74 29.43
N LYS A 836 -11.51 -8.34 29.43
CA LYS A 836 -12.10 -9.00 30.60
C LYS A 836 -12.21 -10.50 30.35
N ARG A 837 -11.90 -11.31 31.36
CA ARG A 837 -11.82 -12.77 31.29
C ARG A 837 -12.85 -13.43 32.19
N TYR A 838 -13.61 -14.38 31.66
CA TYR A 838 -14.69 -15.06 32.38
C TYR A 838 -14.54 -16.57 32.35
N ASP A 839 -14.94 -17.21 33.45
CA ASP A 839 -14.99 -18.67 33.61
C ASP A 839 -16.15 -19.30 32.82
N ARG A 840 -16.25 -20.63 32.86
CA ARG A 840 -17.35 -21.39 32.23
C ARG A 840 -18.76 -21.02 32.73
N ASN A 841 -18.88 -20.40 33.89
CA ASN A 841 -20.14 -19.97 34.50
C ASN A 841 -20.46 -18.49 34.20
N GLY A 842 -19.61 -17.79 33.45
CA GLY A 842 -19.76 -16.37 33.14
C GLY A 842 -19.36 -15.44 34.28
N ARG A 843 -18.60 -15.92 35.27
CA ARG A 843 -18.05 -15.13 36.38
C ARG A 843 -16.66 -14.61 36.00
N LEU A 844 -16.34 -13.38 36.39
CA LEU A 844 -15.00 -12.80 36.19
C LEU A 844 -13.97 -13.72 36.88
N THR A 845 -12.89 -14.06 36.17
CA THR A 845 -11.89 -15.02 36.67
C THR A 845 -10.48 -14.63 36.25
N ASN A 846 -9.49 -15.07 37.03
CA ASN A 846 -8.08 -14.93 36.70
C ASN A 846 -7.67 -15.94 35.61
N ASN A 847 -6.75 -15.52 34.74
CA ASN A 847 -5.97 -16.44 33.92
C ASN A 847 -4.84 -17.11 34.76
N ILE A 848 -4.01 -17.91 34.10
CA ILE A 848 -2.84 -18.57 34.72
C ILE A 848 -1.83 -17.61 35.36
N ASP A 849 -1.78 -16.34 34.93
CA ASP A 849 -0.90 -15.31 35.48
C ASP A 849 -1.56 -14.52 36.62
N GLY A 850 -2.77 -14.93 37.04
CA GLY A 850 -3.52 -14.25 38.10
C GLY A 850 -4.37 -13.07 37.63
N ILE A 851 -4.48 -12.80 36.32
CA ILE A 851 -5.08 -11.58 35.77
C ILE A 851 -6.51 -11.84 35.29
N ALA A 852 -7.47 -11.04 35.74
CA ALA A 852 -8.84 -11.06 35.24
C ALA A 852 -9.12 -9.93 34.23
N GLU A 853 -8.60 -8.73 34.49
CA GLU A 853 -8.74 -7.58 33.60
C GLU A 853 -7.39 -6.98 33.22
N SER A 854 -7.20 -6.64 31.95
CA SER A 854 -6.06 -5.85 31.48
C SER A 854 -6.61 -4.56 30.86
N HIS A 855 -6.07 -3.40 31.25
CA HIS A 855 -6.48 -2.08 30.77
C HIS A 855 -5.29 -1.40 30.09
N TYR A 856 -5.54 -0.74 28.95
CA TYR A 856 -4.50 -0.11 28.14
C TYR A 856 -4.81 1.37 27.95
N THR A 857 -3.78 2.21 28.05
CA THR A 857 -3.89 3.66 27.82
C THR A 857 -3.83 3.97 26.33
N SER A 858 -4.57 5.00 25.91
CA SER A 858 -4.55 5.52 24.55
C SER A 858 -3.39 6.50 24.39
N TYR A 859 -2.56 6.32 23.37
CA TYR A 859 -1.56 7.32 22.97
C TYR A 859 -1.42 7.33 21.46
N LEU A 860 -1.02 8.47 20.88
CA LEU A 860 -0.83 8.60 19.43
C LEU A 860 0.32 7.73 18.88
N ASN A 861 1.19 7.18 19.72
CA ASN A 861 2.21 6.22 19.29
C ASN A 861 1.70 4.80 19.09
N GLY A 862 0.43 4.47 19.32
CA GLY A 862 -0.12 3.13 19.06
C GLY A 862 0.58 1.96 19.79
N LEU A 863 1.55 2.28 20.64
CA LEU A 863 2.20 1.38 21.57
C LEU A 863 1.18 1.04 22.66
N TYR A 864 1.00 -0.25 22.90
CA TYR A 864 0.14 -0.75 23.96
C TYR A 864 0.83 -0.51 25.31
N TYR A 865 0.47 0.60 25.95
CA TYR A 865 0.86 0.82 27.34
C TYR A 865 -0.18 0.16 28.23
N LEU A 866 0.18 -0.99 28.77
CA LEU A 866 -0.58 -1.65 29.83
C LEU A 866 -0.63 -0.70 31.03
N GLU A 867 -1.82 -0.14 31.27
CA GLU A 867 -2.06 0.83 32.35
C GLU A 867 -2.09 0.11 33.69
N LYS A 868 -2.85 -1.00 33.74
CA LYS A 868 -3.02 -1.81 34.94
C LYS A 868 -3.58 -3.19 34.62
N GLU A 869 -3.29 -4.13 35.50
CA GLU A 869 -3.87 -5.46 35.53
C GLU A 869 -4.58 -5.68 36.85
N LEU A 870 -5.79 -6.21 36.81
CA LEU A 870 -6.60 -6.46 38.00
C LEU A 870 -6.88 -7.95 38.13
N ASP A 871 -6.83 -8.47 39.36
CA ASP A 871 -7.38 -9.78 39.69
C ASP A 871 -8.92 -9.75 39.68
N TYR A 872 -9.56 -10.91 39.87
CA TYR A 872 -11.03 -11.02 39.88
C TYR A 872 -11.70 -10.29 41.06
N LEU A 873 -10.94 -9.91 42.10
CA LEU A 873 -11.40 -9.12 43.24
C LEU A 873 -11.26 -7.61 42.99
N GLY A 874 -10.59 -7.21 41.91
CA GLY A 874 -10.31 -5.82 41.55
C GLY A 874 -9.03 -5.26 42.19
N ASN A 875 -8.18 -6.11 42.77
CA ASN A 875 -6.87 -5.68 43.26
C ASN A 875 -5.90 -5.56 42.10
N GLU A 876 -5.08 -4.52 42.10
CA GLU A 876 -4.05 -4.33 41.10
C GLU A 876 -2.90 -5.32 41.31
N ILE A 877 -2.52 -5.99 40.23
CA ILE A 877 -1.43 -6.96 40.23
C ILE A 877 -0.16 -6.19 39.85
N SER A 878 0.66 -5.82 40.84
CA SER A 878 1.94 -5.18 40.54
C SER A 878 2.86 -6.19 39.86
N LYS A 879 3.20 -5.94 38.61
CA LYS A 879 4.43 -6.46 38.02
C LYS A 879 5.45 -5.34 38.11
N ASP A 880 6.60 -5.60 38.72
CA ASP A 880 7.80 -4.79 38.51
C ASP A 880 7.97 -4.62 36.99
N SER A 881 7.73 -3.41 36.52
CA SER A 881 7.53 -3.07 35.12
C SER A 881 8.77 -3.40 34.27
N ILE A 882 8.64 -4.32 33.33
CA ILE A 882 9.56 -4.41 32.18
C ILE A 882 9.11 -3.35 31.17
N GLN A 883 9.97 -2.35 30.96
CA GLN A 883 9.82 -1.20 30.06
C GLN A 883 9.77 -1.55 28.57
#